data_AF-A0A8T5RXY6-F1
#
_entry.id   AF-A0A8T5RXY6-F1
#
_cell.length_a   1.000
_cell.length_b   1.000
_cell.length_c   1.000
_cell.angle_alpha   90.00
_cell.angle_beta   90.00
_cell.angle_gamma   90.00
#
_symmetry.space_group_name_H-M   'P 1'
#
loop_
_entity.id
_entity.type
_entity.pdbx_description
1 polymer ?
#
loop_
_entity_poly.entity_id
_entity_poly.type
_entity_poly.pdbx_seq_one_letter_code
_entity_poly.pdbx_strand_id
1 'polypeptide(L)'
;ITLLVHPLSTVAYVNTSLVSVNSNNVVNLKVNYTKESSSEIITGSNCSLTWQSSYMITPVADGFNIKLYTAGLAVDYYTALIKLEKAGYEDAFESVTVIIIEQDVNLTVTINSEGISENFLIDSFFQQTVNISARVYALIDHEFLSGGVVTILSNNFQNNLTESPSTYFSTSMILDGANFDSGINTIFLRFEQANYTTKIFPFQLFIRAQNVNLSAQINHKEVPENYLLAQSFNEEFQISCKAFADIEGVFLSGGNITFINGEYEIELLETADYWFNQTILISTSFFTLGPNYAYIRFQQNNYTTTIFALQILVDQLEIEVEILNFEGIVSGAPGDTVTIRLNLTEIGSSTFIENATVFYSWTFGLGYFDYVGSGIYELKLNLPTGLGGNYDFELVISKEGIIYETKVFSFFVAITQVEGPNLLIWIIIIGLIALSGVFGVMSLRSYVILPKRRQREADLLDTVQVFKDVRNIRAVILIQRDSGLPIYSEEIAMEKDQDRFLISGFIQAITAFSEAFVAEEFRSSKKLATDYEYLRTIIDLDFKFFQLLVCDFETVRVLLILKEEASEQLKKQLYILATALHSRFGEDFKNFSGTLGKIDKELQKLLYQLLFLHYNMSFEVTPNKDYLQSIIESGDLTKLETRLINVISAMTKLNKRFTLRSATAQIEEKNEDLVLEALNTLVARKIIISPYSQEISQKKKERNLKNELKK
;
A
#
# COMPACT_ATOMS: atom_id res chain seq x y z
N ILE A 1 113.35 3.95 -38.64
CA ILE A 1 112.29 4.98 -38.77
C ILE A 1 111.05 4.39 -38.12
N THR A 2 110.61 4.96 -37.00
CA THR A 2 109.35 4.55 -36.35
C THR A 2 108.28 5.52 -36.84
N LEU A 3 107.31 5.02 -37.59
CA LEU A 3 106.20 5.83 -38.11
C LEU A 3 105.04 5.70 -37.11
N LEU A 4 104.77 6.76 -36.37
CA LEU A 4 103.67 6.80 -35.40
C LEU A 4 102.44 7.35 -36.14
N VAL A 5 101.50 6.48 -36.47
CA VAL A 5 100.25 6.87 -37.13
C VAL A 5 99.26 7.21 -36.03
N HIS A 6 98.91 8.49 -35.93
CA HIS A 6 97.81 8.92 -35.07
C HIS A 6 96.48 8.60 -35.74
N PRO A 7 95.49 8.06 -35.01
CA PRO A 7 94.14 7.94 -35.51
C PRO A 7 93.56 9.31 -35.88
N LEU A 8 92.65 9.35 -36.86
CA LEU A 8 91.95 10.58 -37.24
C LEU A 8 90.92 10.95 -36.16
N SER A 9 90.91 12.21 -35.73
CA SER A 9 89.95 12.70 -34.73
C SER A 9 88.51 12.66 -35.24
N THR A 10 87.63 12.25 -34.34
CA THR A 10 86.23 11.94 -34.64
C THR A 10 85.28 12.57 -33.64
N VAL A 11 84.02 12.72 -34.04
CA VAL A 11 82.93 13.18 -33.19
C VAL A 11 81.71 12.29 -33.42
N ALA A 12 81.06 11.90 -32.34
CA ALA A 12 79.75 11.27 -32.34
C ALA A 12 78.68 12.35 -32.20
N TYR A 13 77.67 12.33 -33.07
CA TYR A 13 76.54 13.25 -32.99
C TYR A 13 75.26 12.45 -32.78
N VAL A 14 74.58 12.70 -31.66
CA VAL A 14 73.25 12.15 -31.41
C VAL A 14 72.19 13.21 -31.70
N ASN A 15 71.01 12.78 -32.17
CA ASN A 15 69.90 13.68 -32.46
C ASN A 15 69.32 14.38 -31.21
N THR A 16 69.53 13.83 -30.02
CA THR A 16 69.10 14.42 -28.75
C THR A 16 69.98 13.92 -27.59
N SER A 17 70.35 14.81 -26.67
CA SER A 17 71.12 14.49 -25.47
C SER A 17 70.24 14.28 -24.23
N LEU A 18 68.98 14.69 -24.27
CA LEU A 18 68.01 14.57 -23.18
C LEU A 18 66.64 14.17 -23.73
N VAL A 19 66.07 13.09 -23.20
CA VAL A 19 64.73 12.61 -23.59
C VAL A 19 63.92 12.29 -22.35
N SER A 20 62.72 12.86 -22.24
CA SER A 20 61.72 12.43 -21.26
C SER A 20 60.74 11.48 -21.93
N VAL A 21 60.49 10.34 -21.31
CA VAL A 21 59.65 9.29 -21.86
C VAL A 21 58.97 8.51 -20.74
N ASN A 22 57.75 8.04 -20.96
CA ASN A 22 57.09 7.15 -20.01
C ASN A 22 57.80 5.79 -19.94
N SER A 23 57.58 5.07 -18.85
CA SER A 23 57.93 3.65 -18.75
C SER A 23 57.29 2.85 -19.89
N ASN A 24 57.85 1.68 -20.22
CA ASN A 24 57.37 0.78 -21.28
C ASN A 24 57.35 1.34 -22.72
N ASN A 25 57.95 2.49 -22.96
CA ASN A 25 58.05 3.09 -24.28
C ASN A 25 59.41 2.78 -24.95
N VAL A 26 59.61 3.29 -26.16
CA VAL A 26 60.84 3.13 -26.92
C VAL A 26 61.43 4.48 -27.29
N VAL A 27 62.64 4.78 -26.80
CA VAL A 27 63.40 5.96 -27.22
C VAL A 27 64.14 5.63 -28.50
N ASN A 28 63.89 6.42 -29.55
CA ASN A 28 64.58 6.28 -30.83
C ASN A 28 65.67 7.36 -30.94
N LEU A 29 66.92 6.92 -30.96
CA LEU A 29 68.09 7.77 -31.16
C LEU A 29 68.67 7.54 -32.54
N LYS A 30 69.15 8.61 -33.17
CA LYS A 30 69.96 8.54 -34.38
C LYS A 30 71.35 9.07 -34.05
N VAL A 31 72.37 8.26 -34.35
CA VAL A 31 73.76 8.58 -34.04
C VAL A 31 74.59 8.54 -35.31
N ASN A 32 75.30 9.63 -35.58
CA ASN A 32 76.23 9.74 -36.70
C ASN A 32 77.66 9.76 -36.17
N TYR A 33 78.58 9.08 -36.87
CA TYR A 33 80.00 9.07 -36.57
C TYR A 33 80.75 9.80 -37.67
N THR A 34 81.42 10.90 -37.34
CA THR A 34 81.99 11.80 -38.36
C THR A 34 83.43 12.16 -38.03
N LYS A 35 84.20 12.53 -39.07
CA LYS A 35 85.51 13.16 -38.89
C LYS A 35 85.34 14.57 -38.33
N GLU A 36 86.09 14.92 -37.30
CA GLU A 36 85.97 16.23 -36.64
C GLU A 36 86.27 17.39 -37.61
N SER A 37 87.23 17.21 -38.52
CA SER A 37 87.69 18.25 -39.43
C SER A 37 86.80 18.49 -40.66
N SER A 38 85.99 17.51 -41.06
CA SER A 38 85.21 17.59 -42.32
C SER A 38 83.73 17.28 -42.18
N SER A 39 83.29 16.81 -41.01
CA SER A 39 81.94 16.28 -40.77
C SER A 39 81.53 15.14 -41.72
N GLU A 40 82.50 14.53 -42.43
CA GLU A 40 82.26 13.40 -43.32
C GLU A 40 81.91 12.15 -42.51
N ILE A 41 80.85 11.45 -42.91
CA ILE A 41 80.36 10.25 -42.22
C ILE A 41 81.35 9.10 -42.40
N ILE A 42 81.70 8.48 -41.29
CA ILE A 42 82.57 7.32 -41.22
C ILE A 42 81.70 6.06 -41.34
N THR A 43 81.57 5.55 -42.56
CA THR A 43 80.78 4.32 -42.84
C THR A 43 81.48 3.05 -42.34
N GLY A 44 80.73 2.00 -41.99
CA GLY A 44 81.31 0.71 -41.56
C GLY A 44 82.05 0.76 -40.21
N SER A 45 81.69 1.70 -39.34
CA SER A 45 82.07 1.66 -37.93
C SER A 45 81.25 0.63 -37.16
N ASN A 46 81.69 0.29 -35.95
CA ASN A 46 80.91 -0.46 -34.98
C ASN A 46 80.30 0.53 -33.96
N CYS A 47 79.06 0.26 -33.57
CA CYS A 47 78.37 0.98 -32.49
C CYS A 47 78.09 0.00 -31.36
N SER A 48 78.55 0.32 -30.15
CA SER A 48 78.21 -0.40 -28.92
C SER A 48 77.51 0.53 -27.95
N LEU A 49 76.66 -0.03 -27.09
CA LEU A 49 75.82 0.74 -26.18
C LEU A 49 75.81 0.10 -24.79
N THR A 50 76.03 0.92 -23.77
CA THR A 50 75.75 0.57 -22.38
C THR A 50 74.41 1.17 -21.98
N TRP A 51 73.42 0.31 -21.74
CA TRP A 51 72.06 0.67 -21.34
C TRP A 51 71.55 -0.31 -20.27
N GLN A 52 70.73 0.16 -19.33
CA GLN A 52 70.27 -0.65 -18.20
C GLN A 52 69.15 -1.64 -18.54
N SER A 53 68.45 -1.45 -19.66
CA SER A 53 67.42 -2.36 -20.16
C SER A 53 67.80 -2.91 -21.54
N SER A 54 66.86 -3.52 -22.24
CA SER A 54 67.07 -4.01 -23.61
C SER A 54 67.21 -2.86 -24.61
N TYR A 55 67.91 -3.11 -25.71
CA TYR A 55 68.11 -2.15 -26.79
C TYR A 55 68.30 -2.85 -28.14
N MET A 56 68.15 -2.11 -29.22
CA MET A 56 68.40 -2.59 -30.58
C MET A 56 69.15 -1.54 -31.39
N ILE A 57 70.26 -1.93 -32.02
CA ILE A 57 71.05 -1.06 -32.89
C ILE A 57 70.85 -1.53 -34.33
N THR A 58 70.41 -0.63 -35.20
CA THR A 58 70.23 -0.89 -36.64
C THR A 58 71.15 0.04 -37.43
N PRO A 59 72.19 -0.48 -38.12
CA PRO A 59 73.03 0.36 -38.97
C PRO A 59 72.21 0.90 -40.15
N VAL A 60 72.44 2.17 -40.50
CA VAL A 60 71.84 2.86 -41.64
C VAL A 60 72.94 3.55 -42.48
N ALA A 61 72.60 4.00 -43.68
CA ALA A 61 73.58 4.54 -44.62
C ALA A 61 74.40 5.72 -44.05
N ASP A 62 73.80 6.49 -43.14
CA ASP A 62 74.38 7.70 -42.56
C ASP A 62 74.65 7.61 -41.05
N GLY A 63 74.64 6.40 -40.45
CA GLY A 63 74.89 6.22 -39.02
C GLY A 63 74.21 4.99 -38.42
N PHE A 64 73.64 5.14 -37.23
CA PHE A 64 72.94 4.09 -36.51
C PHE A 64 71.60 4.60 -35.96
N ASN A 65 70.56 3.79 -36.12
CA ASN A 65 69.30 3.96 -35.38
C ASN A 65 69.35 3.07 -34.15
N ILE A 66 69.25 3.65 -32.97
CA ILE A 66 69.25 2.95 -31.69
C ILE A 66 67.86 3.05 -31.09
N LYS A 67 67.28 1.91 -30.72
CA LYS A 67 66.05 1.81 -29.92
C LYS A 67 66.41 1.44 -28.50
N LEU A 68 66.10 2.29 -27.54
CA LEU A 68 66.23 2.00 -26.11
C LEU A 68 64.84 1.65 -25.58
N TYR A 69 64.67 0.43 -25.05
CA TYR A 69 63.42 0.03 -24.42
C TYR A 69 63.44 0.48 -22.96
N THR A 70 62.36 1.08 -22.48
CA THR A 70 62.23 1.56 -21.09
C THR A 70 61.40 0.63 -20.20
N ALA A 71 60.99 -0.54 -20.73
CA ALA A 71 60.29 -1.55 -19.96
C ALA A 71 61.12 -2.02 -18.75
N GLY A 72 60.49 -2.04 -17.57
CA GLY A 72 61.10 -2.46 -16.30
C GLY A 72 61.99 -1.42 -15.61
N LEU A 73 62.17 -0.22 -16.18
CA LEU A 73 62.88 0.87 -15.50
C LEU A 73 61.94 1.60 -14.52
N ALA A 74 62.50 2.09 -13.41
CA ALA A 74 61.78 2.92 -12.45
C ALA A 74 61.75 4.38 -12.94
N VAL A 75 60.92 5.23 -12.33
CA VAL A 75 60.95 6.68 -12.54
C VAL A 75 62.25 7.24 -11.97
N ASP A 76 63.22 7.51 -12.84
CA ASP A 76 64.54 8.04 -12.50
C ASP A 76 65.26 8.58 -13.77
N TYR A 77 66.50 9.02 -13.60
CA TYR A 77 67.43 9.42 -14.64
C TYR A 77 68.35 8.26 -15.02
N TYR A 78 68.37 7.94 -16.31
CA TYR A 78 69.22 6.90 -16.86
C TYR A 78 70.16 7.48 -17.92
N THR A 79 71.40 6.99 -17.98
CA THR A 79 72.36 7.44 -19.00
C THR A 79 72.67 6.30 -19.94
N ALA A 80 72.39 6.50 -21.22
CA ALA A 80 72.80 5.63 -22.31
C ALA A 80 74.17 6.10 -22.81
N LEU A 81 75.21 5.27 -22.64
CA LEU A 81 76.57 5.58 -23.12
C LEU A 81 76.81 4.87 -24.45
N ILE A 82 76.97 5.66 -25.51
CA ILE A 82 77.17 5.19 -26.88
C ILE A 82 78.65 5.28 -27.20
N LYS A 83 79.23 4.19 -27.70
CA LYS A 83 80.61 4.13 -28.16
C LYS A 83 80.67 3.76 -29.64
N LEU A 84 81.34 4.59 -30.43
CA LEU A 84 81.57 4.39 -31.86
C LEU A 84 83.07 4.14 -32.11
N GLU A 85 83.38 3.07 -32.83
CA GLU A 85 84.76 2.65 -33.08
C GLU A 85 84.96 2.22 -34.53
N LYS A 86 86.11 2.60 -35.12
CA LYS A 86 86.57 2.10 -36.41
C LYS A 86 88.10 2.17 -36.50
N ALA A 87 88.73 1.13 -37.02
CA ALA A 87 90.18 1.11 -37.22
C ALA A 87 90.65 2.32 -38.06
N GLY A 88 91.69 3.02 -37.57
CA GLY A 88 92.24 4.24 -38.19
C GLY A 88 91.59 5.55 -37.73
N TYR A 89 90.58 5.49 -36.86
CA TYR A 89 89.85 6.62 -36.31
C TYR A 89 89.89 6.58 -34.77
N GLU A 90 89.79 7.74 -34.12
CA GLU A 90 89.66 7.84 -32.66
C GLU A 90 88.28 7.32 -32.24
N ASP A 91 88.19 6.62 -31.10
CA ASP A 91 86.90 6.23 -30.53
C ASP A 91 86.12 7.49 -30.15
N ALA A 92 84.84 7.56 -30.51
CA ALA A 92 83.96 8.64 -30.07
C ALA A 92 82.93 8.11 -29.07
N PHE A 93 82.68 8.93 -28.03
CA PHE A 93 81.70 8.64 -26.99
C PHE A 93 80.64 9.72 -26.99
N GLU A 94 79.39 9.32 -26.81
CA GLU A 94 78.27 10.24 -26.58
C GLU A 94 77.37 9.67 -25.50
N SER A 95 76.79 10.54 -24.68
CA SER A 95 75.86 10.15 -23.63
C SER A 95 74.49 10.79 -23.84
N VAL A 96 73.44 9.98 -23.73
CA VAL A 96 72.05 10.48 -23.73
C VAL A 96 71.45 10.23 -22.36
N THR A 97 70.93 11.27 -21.72
CA THR A 97 70.15 11.14 -20.50
C THR A 97 68.69 10.89 -20.87
N VAL A 98 68.14 9.79 -20.37
CA VAL A 98 66.74 9.40 -20.52
C VAL A 98 66.07 9.56 -19.15
N ILE A 99 65.08 10.43 -19.05
CA ILE A 99 64.26 10.64 -17.87
C ILE A 99 63.01 9.77 -18.03
N ILE A 100 62.85 8.76 -17.17
CA ILE A 100 61.59 8.02 -17.10
C ILE A 100 60.63 8.84 -16.25
N ILE A 101 59.51 9.23 -16.84
CA ILE A 101 58.43 9.95 -16.15
C ILE A 101 57.26 9.00 -15.84
N GLU A 102 56.48 9.34 -14.82
CA GLU A 102 55.26 8.62 -14.47
C GLU A 102 54.28 8.58 -15.65
N GLN A 103 53.53 7.49 -15.74
CA GLN A 103 52.49 7.30 -16.75
C GLN A 103 51.11 7.64 -16.20
N ASP A 104 50.35 8.40 -16.99
CA ASP A 104 48.97 8.73 -16.65
C ASP A 104 48.05 7.50 -16.67
N VAL A 105 47.17 7.45 -15.68
CA VAL A 105 46.18 6.39 -15.50
C VAL A 105 44.77 6.95 -15.42
N ASN A 106 43.81 6.18 -15.93
CA ASN A 106 42.39 6.45 -15.77
C ASN A 106 41.80 5.50 -14.74
N LEU A 107 41.15 6.06 -13.72
CA LEU A 107 40.43 5.32 -12.69
C LEU A 107 38.93 5.35 -13.00
N THR A 108 38.35 4.18 -13.27
CA THR A 108 36.90 4.01 -13.43
C THR A 108 36.32 3.33 -12.21
N VAL A 109 35.23 3.88 -11.66
CA VAL A 109 34.64 3.44 -10.40
C VAL A 109 33.20 3.00 -10.64
N THR A 110 32.81 1.90 -10.02
CA THR A 110 31.41 1.48 -9.94
C THR A 110 30.98 1.29 -8.49
N ILE A 111 29.75 1.70 -8.19
CA ILE A 111 29.12 1.53 -6.88
C ILE A 111 27.85 0.72 -7.07
N ASN A 112 27.73 -0.38 -6.32
CA ASN A 112 26.66 -1.36 -6.48
C ASN A 112 26.49 -1.84 -7.94
N SER A 113 27.60 -1.96 -8.68
CA SER A 113 27.68 -2.32 -10.10
C SER A 113 27.29 -1.22 -11.09
N GLU A 114 26.96 -0.01 -10.64
CA GLU A 114 26.68 1.15 -11.49
C GLU A 114 27.91 2.03 -11.63
N GLY A 115 28.29 2.36 -12.88
CA GLY A 115 29.43 3.24 -13.14
C GLY A 115 29.13 4.70 -12.77
N ILE A 116 30.03 5.33 -12.04
CA ILE A 116 29.88 6.72 -11.59
C ILE A 116 30.96 7.63 -12.16
N SER A 117 30.68 8.94 -12.20
CA SER A 117 31.66 9.99 -12.52
C SER A 117 32.28 10.58 -11.26
N GLU A 118 33.38 11.34 -11.43
CA GLU A 118 33.93 12.13 -10.33
C GLU A 118 32.87 13.13 -9.80
N ASN A 119 32.88 13.37 -8.49
CA ASN A 119 31.94 14.22 -7.75
C ASN A 119 30.46 13.79 -7.84
N PHE A 120 30.19 12.54 -8.22
CA PHE A 120 28.83 12.00 -8.24
C PHE A 120 28.29 11.87 -6.80
N LEU A 121 27.01 12.17 -6.61
CA LEU A 121 26.31 12.03 -5.34
C LEU A 121 25.47 10.75 -5.34
N ILE A 122 25.74 9.86 -4.39
CA ILE A 122 25.03 8.59 -4.24
C ILE A 122 24.16 8.65 -3.02
N ASP A 123 22.90 8.34 -3.20
CA ASP A 123 21.93 8.23 -2.12
C ASP A 123 21.99 6.84 -1.50
N SER A 124 22.10 6.77 -0.18
CA SER A 124 22.17 5.49 0.55
C SER A 124 21.57 5.66 1.94
N PHE A 125 21.19 4.55 2.56
CA PHE A 125 20.65 4.57 3.91
C PHE A 125 21.72 4.18 4.94
N PHE A 126 21.51 4.61 6.17
CA PHE A 126 22.26 4.11 7.33
C PHE A 126 22.26 2.57 7.36
N GLN A 127 23.39 1.98 7.74
CA GLN A 127 23.65 0.53 7.79
C GLN A 127 23.53 -0.23 6.46
N GLN A 128 23.30 0.46 5.34
CA GLN A 128 23.33 -0.16 4.03
C GLN A 128 24.76 -0.62 3.69
N THR A 129 24.89 -1.82 3.13
CA THR A 129 26.17 -2.26 2.55
C THR A 129 26.35 -1.66 1.16
N VAL A 130 27.47 -0.98 0.94
CA VAL A 130 27.85 -0.41 -0.35
C VAL A 130 29.03 -1.21 -0.91
N ASN A 131 28.85 -1.72 -2.12
CA ASN A 131 29.90 -2.42 -2.85
C ASN A 131 30.61 -1.44 -3.77
N ILE A 132 31.86 -1.14 -3.48
CA ILE A 132 32.69 -0.22 -4.25
C ILE A 132 33.68 -1.05 -5.03
N SER A 133 33.82 -0.71 -6.31
CA SER A 133 34.84 -1.33 -7.14
C SER A 133 35.45 -0.35 -8.12
N ALA A 134 36.68 -0.63 -8.50
CA ALA A 134 37.47 0.22 -9.35
C ALA A 134 38.30 -0.59 -10.34
N ARG A 135 38.52 -0.02 -11.52
CA ARG A 135 39.50 -0.49 -12.50
C ARG A 135 40.42 0.66 -12.87
N VAL A 136 41.68 0.33 -13.11
CA VAL A 136 42.70 1.31 -13.48
C VAL A 136 43.24 0.96 -14.86
N TYR A 137 43.16 1.91 -15.78
CA TYR A 137 43.58 1.73 -17.16
C TYR A 137 44.79 2.61 -17.46
N ALA A 138 45.86 1.99 -17.93
CA ALA A 138 47.09 2.66 -18.33
C ALA A 138 46.94 3.20 -19.75
N LEU A 139 46.99 4.54 -19.90
CA LEU A 139 46.65 5.18 -21.18
C LEU A 139 47.59 4.82 -22.33
N ILE A 140 48.88 4.67 -22.04
CA ILE A 140 49.93 4.40 -23.03
C ILE A 140 50.05 2.90 -23.34
N ASP A 141 49.99 2.06 -22.31
CA ASP A 141 50.10 0.60 -22.48
C ASP A 141 48.82 -0.05 -23.06
N HIS A 142 47.69 0.66 -22.99
CA HIS A 142 46.39 0.18 -23.42
C HIS A 142 45.91 -1.09 -22.70
N GLU A 143 46.26 -1.21 -21.41
CA GLU A 143 45.89 -2.36 -20.57
C GLU A 143 45.37 -1.92 -19.19
N PHE A 144 44.65 -2.84 -18.53
CA PHE A 144 44.24 -2.65 -17.14
C PHE A 144 45.37 -3.06 -16.20
N LEU A 145 45.63 -2.24 -15.20
CA LEU A 145 46.73 -2.44 -14.26
C LEU A 145 46.36 -3.43 -13.15
N SER A 146 47.39 -4.15 -12.70
CA SER A 146 47.38 -5.13 -11.61
C SER A 146 48.46 -4.82 -10.59
N GLY A 147 48.28 -5.21 -9.32
CA GLY A 147 49.31 -5.12 -8.27
C GLY A 147 49.56 -3.71 -7.70
N GLY A 148 48.73 -2.73 -8.05
CA GLY A 148 48.68 -1.43 -7.38
C GLY A 148 47.84 -1.48 -6.09
N VAL A 149 47.77 -0.36 -5.37
CA VAL A 149 46.94 -0.23 -4.17
C VAL A 149 45.85 0.80 -4.43
N VAL A 150 44.58 0.40 -4.27
CA VAL A 150 43.45 1.34 -4.22
C VAL A 150 42.98 1.47 -2.78
N THR A 151 43.05 2.67 -2.23
CA THR A 151 42.62 2.99 -0.87
C THR A 151 41.39 3.88 -0.92
N ILE A 152 40.35 3.53 -0.15
CA ILE A 152 39.23 4.42 0.14
C ILE A 152 39.58 5.29 1.33
N LEU A 153 39.32 6.59 1.21
CA LEU A 153 39.57 7.62 2.20
C LEU A 153 38.31 8.44 2.43
N SER A 154 37.91 8.56 3.68
CA SER A 154 36.89 9.49 4.22
C SER A 154 37.43 10.05 5.53
N ASN A 155 36.80 11.08 6.10
CA ASN A 155 37.31 11.83 7.26
C ASN A 155 37.83 10.93 8.40
N ASN A 156 37.09 9.87 8.75
CA ASN A 156 37.43 8.93 9.83
C ASN A 156 37.60 7.48 9.35
N PHE A 157 37.55 7.23 8.04
CA PHE A 157 37.57 5.87 7.49
C PHE A 157 38.63 5.72 6.41
N GLN A 158 39.47 4.70 6.57
CA GLN A 158 40.46 4.31 5.58
C GLN A 158 40.46 2.79 5.44
N ASN A 159 40.31 2.30 4.21
CA ASN A 159 40.39 0.87 3.92
C ASN A 159 41.06 0.63 2.56
N ASN A 160 41.74 -0.51 2.40
CA ASN A 160 42.28 -0.90 1.11
C ASN A 160 41.29 -1.80 0.38
N LEU A 161 41.15 -1.62 -0.93
CA LEU A 161 40.36 -2.51 -1.78
C LEU A 161 41.16 -3.80 -2.03
N THR A 162 40.45 -4.92 -2.07
CA THR A 162 41.01 -6.22 -2.43
C THR A 162 40.99 -6.37 -3.94
N GLU A 163 42.14 -6.70 -4.52
CA GLU A 163 42.26 -7.00 -5.95
C GLU A 163 41.69 -8.41 -6.26
N SER A 164 40.67 -8.49 -7.10
CA SER A 164 40.04 -9.74 -7.54
C SER A 164 39.12 -9.51 -8.75
N PRO A 165 39.40 -10.07 -9.96
CA PRO A 165 40.66 -10.66 -10.46
C PRO A 165 41.77 -9.60 -10.62
N SER A 166 42.93 -9.95 -11.20
CA SER A 166 44.15 -9.11 -11.35
C SER A 166 44.00 -7.81 -12.16
N THR A 167 42.80 -7.27 -12.33
CA THR A 167 42.54 -5.97 -13.00
C THR A 167 41.40 -5.22 -12.32
N TYR A 168 40.90 -5.74 -11.20
CA TYR A 168 39.69 -5.28 -10.54
C TYR A 168 39.93 -5.13 -9.05
N PHE A 169 39.69 -3.95 -8.52
CA PHE A 169 39.79 -3.68 -7.10
C PHE A 169 38.37 -3.60 -6.55
N SER A 170 38.09 -4.28 -5.45
CA SER A 170 36.76 -4.28 -4.85
C SER A 170 36.80 -4.29 -3.34
N THR A 171 35.80 -3.67 -2.73
CA THR A 171 35.55 -3.76 -1.29
C THR A 171 34.06 -3.58 -1.04
N SER A 172 33.59 -4.11 0.08
CA SER A 172 32.26 -3.85 0.61
C SER A 172 32.41 -3.17 1.95
N MET A 173 31.64 -2.13 2.20
CA MET A 173 31.61 -1.46 3.50
C MET A 173 30.18 -1.22 3.95
N ILE A 174 29.97 -1.26 5.26
CA ILE A 174 28.70 -0.92 5.89
C ILE A 174 28.73 0.58 6.21
N LEU A 175 27.68 1.31 5.84
CA LEU A 175 27.53 2.74 6.13
C LEU A 175 27.07 2.94 7.58
N ASP A 176 27.97 2.73 8.53
CA ASP A 176 27.69 2.89 9.95
C ASP A 176 28.07 4.28 10.49
N GLY A 177 27.60 4.56 11.71
CA GLY A 177 27.81 5.82 12.40
C GLY A 177 29.21 5.96 13.01
N ALA A 178 30.02 4.90 12.97
CA ALA A 178 31.40 4.95 13.44
C ALA A 178 32.31 5.56 12.36
N ASN A 179 31.98 5.31 11.09
CA ASN A 179 32.79 5.69 9.94
C ASN A 179 32.20 6.85 9.14
N PHE A 180 30.89 7.06 9.22
CA PHE A 180 30.19 8.07 8.43
C PHE A 180 29.10 8.79 9.25
N ASP A 181 28.97 10.10 9.02
CA ASP A 181 27.91 10.89 9.64
C ASP A 181 26.62 10.80 8.81
N SER A 182 25.46 11.03 9.44
CA SER A 182 24.22 11.30 8.68
C SER A 182 24.40 12.54 7.79
N GLY A 183 23.95 12.48 6.54
CA GLY A 183 24.11 13.56 5.56
C GLY A 183 25.20 13.30 4.53
N ILE A 184 25.84 14.36 4.02
CA ILE A 184 26.80 14.28 2.92
C ILE A 184 28.20 13.95 3.43
N ASN A 185 28.74 12.82 3.02
CA ASN A 185 30.10 12.36 3.29
C ASN A 185 30.90 12.39 1.99
N THR A 186 32.09 13.00 2.00
CA THR A 186 32.97 13.02 0.83
C THR A 186 33.95 11.86 0.90
N ILE A 187 34.03 11.09 -0.19
CA ILE A 187 34.88 9.91 -0.30
C ILE A 187 35.89 10.10 -1.43
N PHE A 188 37.12 9.66 -1.21
CA PHE A 188 38.18 9.64 -2.20
C PHE A 188 38.67 8.21 -2.40
N LEU A 189 38.74 7.75 -3.65
CA LEU A 189 39.53 6.58 -4.00
C LEU A 189 40.89 7.04 -4.50
N ARG A 190 41.95 6.58 -3.84
CA ARG A 190 43.34 6.87 -4.19
C ARG A 190 44.00 5.61 -4.73
N PHE A 191 44.48 5.68 -5.97
CA PHE A 191 45.29 4.62 -6.57
C PHE A 191 46.78 4.99 -6.57
N GLU A 192 47.62 4.06 -6.14
CA GLU A 192 49.08 4.20 -6.09
C GLU A 192 49.76 2.94 -6.66
N GLN A 193 50.65 3.11 -7.64
CA GLN A 193 51.52 2.07 -8.19
C GLN A 193 52.82 2.70 -8.72
N ALA A 194 53.96 2.03 -8.56
CA ALA A 194 55.23 2.52 -9.09
C ALA A 194 55.16 2.74 -10.60
N ASN A 195 55.80 3.81 -11.09
CA ASN A 195 55.82 4.26 -12.48
C ASN A 195 54.52 4.86 -13.03
N TYR A 196 53.47 4.95 -12.22
CA TYR A 196 52.19 5.56 -12.61
C TYR A 196 51.89 6.77 -11.73
N THR A 197 51.17 7.74 -12.29
CA THR A 197 50.73 8.91 -11.53
C THR A 197 49.68 8.49 -10.50
N THR A 198 49.77 9.04 -9.29
CA THR A 198 48.74 8.84 -8.26
C THR A 198 47.43 9.46 -8.75
N LYS A 199 46.37 8.64 -8.86
CA LYS A 199 45.05 9.10 -9.28
C LYS A 199 44.09 9.13 -8.10
N ILE A 200 43.42 10.26 -7.93
CA ILE A 200 42.36 10.46 -6.94
C ILE A 200 41.02 10.59 -7.67
N PHE A 201 40.03 9.84 -7.22
CA PHE A 201 38.65 9.89 -7.72
C PHE A 201 37.72 10.26 -6.56
N PRO A 202 37.24 11.52 -6.49
CA PRO A 202 36.30 11.96 -5.47
C PRO A 202 34.86 11.60 -5.83
N PHE A 203 34.03 11.29 -4.84
CA PHE A 203 32.56 11.21 -4.95
C PHE A 203 31.92 11.47 -3.58
N GLN A 204 30.60 11.53 -3.52
CA GLN A 204 29.86 11.82 -2.29
C GLN A 204 28.81 10.75 -1.99
N LEU A 205 28.66 10.41 -0.71
CA LEU A 205 27.53 9.61 -0.21
C LEU A 205 26.60 10.52 0.59
N PHE A 206 25.33 10.57 0.22
CA PHE A 206 24.28 11.14 1.06
C PHE A 206 23.63 10.02 1.86
N ILE A 207 23.95 9.95 3.15
CA ILE A 207 23.46 8.92 4.06
C ILE A 207 22.18 9.41 4.72
N ARG A 208 21.06 8.79 4.38
CA ARG A 208 19.75 9.04 4.98
C ARG A 208 19.54 8.20 6.22
N ALA A 209 18.69 8.71 7.10
CA ALA A 209 18.16 7.92 8.18
C ALA A 209 17.43 6.69 7.64
N GLN A 210 17.65 5.52 8.25
CA GLN A 210 17.00 4.28 7.87
C GLN A 210 15.55 4.23 8.36
N ASN A 211 14.66 3.72 7.52
CA ASN A 211 13.25 3.54 7.87
C ASN A 211 13.11 2.50 8.99
N VAL A 212 12.19 2.78 9.92
CA VAL A 212 11.84 1.90 11.02
C VAL A 212 10.37 1.57 10.95
N ASN A 213 10.02 0.31 11.16
CA ASN A 213 8.66 -0.15 11.31
C ASN A 213 8.38 -0.46 12.78
N LEU A 214 7.22 0.01 13.27
CA LEU A 214 6.76 -0.27 14.62
C LEU A 214 5.69 -1.35 14.60
N SER A 215 5.89 -2.39 15.40
CA SER A 215 4.86 -3.38 15.73
C SER A 215 4.43 -3.18 17.18
N ALA A 216 3.14 -3.06 17.44
CA ALA A 216 2.59 -2.87 18.77
C ALA A 216 1.73 -4.06 19.20
N GLN A 217 1.73 -4.31 20.51
CA GLN A 217 0.87 -5.26 21.18
C GLN A 217 0.11 -4.56 22.31
N ILE A 218 -1.17 -4.90 22.45
CA ILE A 218 -2.00 -4.50 23.57
C ILE A 218 -2.43 -5.78 24.28
N ASN A 219 -2.15 -5.88 25.58
CA ASN A 219 -2.43 -7.06 26.40
C ASN A 219 -1.89 -8.36 25.76
N HIS A 220 -0.64 -8.32 25.30
CA HIS A 220 0.07 -9.41 24.59
C HIS A 220 -0.51 -9.83 23.23
N LYS A 221 -1.48 -9.10 22.70
CA LYS A 221 -2.05 -9.34 21.37
C LYS A 221 -1.53 -8.28 20.41
N GLU A 222 -0.98 -8.70 19.28
CA GLU A 222 -0.57 -7.79 18.21
C GLU A 222 -1.79 -7.04 17.65
N VAL A 223 -1.59 -5.73 17.43
CA VAL A 223 -2.64 -4.83 16.94
C VAL A 223 -2.12 -4.08 15.70
N PRO A 224 -2.98 -3.84 14.70
CA PRO A 224 -2.63 -2.99 13.56
C PRO A 224 -2.65 -1.51 13.95
N GLU A 225 -2.10 -0.66 13.09
CA GLU A 225 -2.20 0.79 13.25
C GLU A 225 -3.67 1.24 13.20
N ASN A 226 -4.01 2.28 13.97
CA ASN A 226 -5.37 2.79 14.17
C ASN A 226 -6.34 1.78 14.82
N TYR A 227 -5.83 0.76 15.51
CA TYR A 227 -6.66 -0.16 16.29
C TYR A 227 -7.50 0.59 17.33
N LEU A 228 -8.79 0.25 17.40
CA LEU A 228 -9.73 0.77 18.39
C LEU A 228 -9.72 -0.14 19.63
N LEU A 229 -9.16 0.36 20.71
CA LEU A 229 -9.21 -0.24 22.04
C LEU A 229 -10.37 0.38 22.82
N ALA A 230 -11.43 -0.39 23.09
CA ALA A 230 -12.47 0.02 24.04
C ALA A 230 -12.06 -0.42 25.45
N GLN A 231 -12.06 0.52 26.40
CA GLN A 231 -11.77 0.25 27.82
C GLN A 231 -12.68 1.09 28.71
N SER A 232 -13.04 0.52 29.85
CA SER A 232 -13.74 1.28 30.88
C SER A 232 -12.78 2.21 31.61
N PHE A 233 -13.32 3.25 32.22
CA PHE A 233 -12.55 4.09 33.12
C PHE A 233 -11.91 3.27 34.27
N ASN A 234 -10.74 3.67 34.76
CA ASN A 234 -9.92 2.97 35.77
C ASN A 234 -9.37 1.58 35.37
N GLU A 235 -9.65 1.08 34.17
CA GLU A 235 -9.02 -0.15 33.70
C GLU A 235 -7.56 0.09 33.32
N GLU A 236 -6.75 -0.95 33.48
CA GLU A 236 -5.35 -0.96 33.03
C GLU A 236 -5.22 -1.76 31.74
N PHE A 237 -4.32 -1.33 30.87
CA PHE A 237 -3.88 -2.14 29.74
C PHE A 237 -2.36 -2.11 29.63
N GLN A 238 -1.79 -3.22 29.17
CA GLN A 238 -0.36 -3.30 28.89
C GLN A 238 -0.13 -2.98 27.42
N ILE A 239 0.77 -2.03 27.16
CA ILE A 239 1.27 -1.74 25.83
C ILE A 239 2.71 -2.26 25.72
N SER A 240 3.00 -2.93 24.62
CA SER A 240 4.35 -3.36 24.28
C SER A 240 4.60 -3.03 22.81
N CYS A 241 5.81 -2.64 22.44
CA CYS A 241 6.15 -2.44 21.04
C CYS A 241 7.61 -2.80 20.73
N LYS A 242 7.88 -2.98 19.44
CA LYS A 242 9.22 -3.20 18.89
C LYS A 242 9.44 -2.32 17.68
N ALA A 243 10.69 -1.90 17.51
CA ALA A 243 11.16 -1.21 16.32
C ALA A 243 11.99 -2.18 15.47
N PHE A 244 11.63 -2.30 14.19
CA PHE A 244 12.32 -3.13 13.21
C PHE A 244 12.95 -2.25 12.13
N ALA A 245 14.21 -2.49 11.82
CA ALA A 245 14.97 -1.72 10.85
C ALA A 245 15.07 -2.48 9.52
N ASP A 246 14.39 -1.99 8.48
CA ASP A 246 14.11 -2.77 7.27
C ASP A 246 15.35 -3.23 6.49
N ILE A 247 16.39 -2.39 6.46
CA ILE A 247 17.60 -2.64 5.66
C ILE A 247 18.53 -3.64 6.35
N GLU A 248 18.66 -3.55 7.68
CA GLU A 248 19.45 -4.49 8.48
C GLU A 248 18.72 -5.82 8.70
N GLY A 249 17.39 -5.80 8.71
CA GLY A 249 16.57 -6.98 9.03
C GLY A 249 16.65 -7.37 10.51
N VAL A 250 16.82 -6.40 11.41
CA VAL A 250 16.98 -6.61 12.86
C VAL A 250 16.02 -5.75 13.68
N PHE A 251 15.72 -6.19 14.90
CA PHE A 251 15.05 -5.35 15.89
C PHE A 251 16.05 -4.41 16.57
N LEU A 252 15.64 -3.16 16.77
CA LEU A 252 16.47 -2.11 17.34
C LEU A 252 16.39 -2.09 18.86
N SER A 253 17.55 -1.96 19.51
CA SER A 253 17.69 -1.66 20.94
C SER A 253 18.19 -0.22 21.17
N GLY A 254 17.97 0.31 22.37
CA GLY A 254 18.51 1.59 22.83
C GLY A 254 17.86 2.84 22.21
N GLY A 255 16.77 2.68 21.46
CA GLY A 255 15.91 3.81 21.03
C GLY A 255 15.03 4.33 22.17
N ASN A 256 14.55 5.57 22.04
CA ASN A 256 13.53 6.10 22.94
C ASN A 256 12.15 5.82 22.36
N ILE A 257 11.28 5.14 23.11
CA ILE A 257 9.88 4.96 22.75
C ILE A 257 9.00 5.71 23.75
N THR A 258 8.16 6.60 23.25
CA THR A 258 7.22 7.40 24.05
C THR A 258 5.78 7.07 23.64
N PHE A 259 4.91 6.78 24.61
CA PHE A 259 3.46 6.80 24.42
C PHE A 259 2.94 8.21 24.68
N ILE A 260 2.10 8.71 23.78
CA ILE A 260 1.61 10.08 23.75
C ILE A 260 0.08 10.05 23.62
N ASN A 261 -0.64 10.70 24.53
CA ASN A 261 -2.08 10.96 24.42
C ASN A 261 -2.37 12.40 24.87
N GLY A 262 -2.57 13.31 23.92
CA GLY A 262 -2.73 14.74 24.22
C GLY A 262 -1.46 15.32 24.87
N GLU A 263 -1.58 15.83 26.10
CA GLU A 263 -0.45 16.35 26.90
C GLU A 263 0.25 15.26 27.74
N TYR A 264 -0.31 14.04 27.78
CA TYR A 264 0.28 12.94 28.53
C TYR A 264 1.34 12.23 27.69
N GLU A 265 2.59 12.26 28.15
CA GLU A 265 3.72 11.52 27.56
C GLU A 265 4.37 10.61 28.60
N ILE A 266 4.64 9.35 28.23
CA ILE A 266 5.35 8.38 29.06
C ILE A 266 6.35 7.57 28.23
N GLU A 267 7.58 7.44 28.72
CA GLU A 267 8.60 6.60 28.09
C GLU A 267 8.36 5.12 28.43
N LEU A 268 8.38 4.26 27.42
CA LEU A 268 8.28 2.81 27.58
C LEU A 268 9.67 2.24 27.87
N LEU A 269 9.75 1.31 28.81
CA LEU A 269 11.02 0.74 29.24
C LEU A 269 11.41 -0.42 28.33
N GLU A 270 12.64 -0.40 27.83
CA GLU A 270 13.20 -1.52 27.09
C GLU A 270 13.40 -2.73 28.02
N THR A 271 13.02 -3.90 27.52
CA THR A 271 13.14 -5.20 28.18
C THR A 271 13.94 -6.16 27.31
N ALA A 272 14.13 -7.40 27.78
CA ALA A 272 14.80 -8.42 26.98
C ALA A 272 14.09 -8.62 25.62
N ASP A 273 14.85 -9.10 24.63
CA ASP A 273 14.37 -9.36 23.28
C ASP A 273 13.82 -8.13 22.54
N TYR A 274 14.35 -6.92 22.81
CA TYR A 274 14.04 -5.67 22.09
C TYR A 274 12.62 -5.13 22.27
N TRP A 275 11.86 -5.64 23.25
CA TRP A 275 10.52 -5.15 23.57
C TRP A 275 10.58 -3.91 24.46
N PHE A 276 9.79 -2.89 24.14
CA PHE A 276 9.55 -1.73 25.00
C PHE A 276 8.15 -1.86 25.57
N ASN A 277 8.01 -1.94 26.89
CA ASN A 277 6.72 -2.19 27.53
C ASN A 277 6.39 -1.20 28.64
N GLN A 278 5.09 -1.03 28.88
CA GLN A 278 4.56 -0.29 30.02
C GLN A 278 3.09 -0.68 30.28
N THR A 279 2.67 -0.66 31.55
CA THR A 279 1.25 -0.73 31.92
C THR A 279 0.69 0.68 32.07
N ILE A 280 -0.43 0.97 31.42
CA ILE A 280 -1.07 2.28 31.41
C ILE A 280 -2.44 2.15 32.08
N LEU A 281 -2.71 3.05 33.03
CA LEU A 281 -4.00 3.18 33.72
C LEU A 281 -4.87 4.22 32.99
N ILE A 282 -6.10 3.85 32.64
CA ILE A 282 -7.10 4.77 32.07
C ILE A 282 -7.69 5.64 33.18
N SER A 283 -7.20 6.87 33.32
CA SER A 283 -7.71 7.82 34.32
C SER A 283 -8.06 9.18 33.71
N THR A 284 -8.86 9.97 34.43
CA THR A 284 -9.35 11.30 33.98
C THR A 284 -8.25 12.33 33.86
N SER A 285 -7.10 12.09 34.48
CA SER A 285 -5.93 12.95 34.33
C SER A 285 -5.26 12.80 32.97
N PHE A 286 -5.50 11.69 32.26
CA PHE A 286 -4.79 11.34 31.02
C PHE A 286 -5.74 11.05 29.84
N PHE A 287 -7.00 10.74 30.13
CA PHE A 287 -8.02 10.38 29.14
C PHE A 287 -9.30 11.18 29.35
N THR A 288 -9.90 11.57 28.24
CA THR A 288 -11.28 12.08 28.19
C THR A 288 -12.24 10.94 27.91
N LEU A 289 -13.52 11.07 28.28
CA LEU A 289 -14.51 10.07 27.87
C LEU A 289 -14.77 10.13 26.38
N GLY A 290 -15.08 8.98 25.79
CA GLY A 290 -15.22 8.84 24.36
C GLY A 290 -13.86 8.59 23.67
N PRO A 291 -13.70 8.97 22.39
CA PRO A 291 -12.53 8.63 21.60
C PRO A 291 -11.32 9.50 21.97
N ASN A 292 -10.21 8.86 22.32
CA ASN A 292 -8.90 9.47 22.51
C ASN A 292 -7.94 8.94 21.45
N TYR A 293 -7.07 9.81 20.93
CA TYR A 293 -6.07 9.45 19.94
C TYR A 293 -4.71 9.37 20.60
N ALA A 294 -4.12 8.19 20.60
CA ALA A 294 -2.83 7.93 21.18
C ALA A 294 -1.80 7.55 20.11
N TYR A 295 -0.53 7.81 20.40
CA TYR A 295 0.58 7.56 19.49
C TYR A 295 1.73 6.92 20.25
N ILE A 296 2.38 5.94 19.62
CA ILE A 296 3.69 5.45 20.07
C ILE A 296 4.74 6.06 19.13
N ARG A 297 5.68 6.83 19.68
CA ARG A 297 6.75 7.48 18.93
C ARG A 297 8.08 6.81 19.23
N PHE A 298 8.77 6.33 18.21
CA PHE A 298 10.14 5.83 18.32
C PHE A 298 11.15 6.84 17.78
N GLN A 299 12.24 7.06 18.52
CA GLN A 299 13.33 7.95 18.14
C GLN A 299 14.70 7.33 18.44
N GLN A 300 15.55 7.25 17.43
CA GLN A 300 16.95 6.83 17.55
C GLN A 300 17.80 7.54 16.49
N ASN A 301 19.04 7.91 16.83
CA ASN A 301 19.93 8.59 15.88
C ASN A 301 20.17 7.74 14.63
N ASN A 302 20.21 8.38 13.46
CA ASN A 302 20.37 7.76 12.14
C ASN A 302 19.20 6.84 11.71
N TYR A 303 18.09 6.83 12.45
CA TYR A 303 16.84 6.18 12.07
C TYR A 303 15.72 7.21 11.96
N THR A 304 14.72 6.92 11.13
CA THR A 304 13.56 7.79 10.99
C THR A 304 12.74 7.78 12.27
N THR A 305 12.30 8.96 12.72
CA THR A 305 11.27 9.03 13.75
C THR A 305 9.99 8.42 13.20
N THR A 306 9.50 7.38 13.86
CA THR A 306 8.34 6.61 13.41
C THR A 306 7.24 6.71 14.44
N ILE A 307 6.00 6.82 13.98
CA ILE A 307 4.81 6.95 14.82
C ILE A 307 3.88 5.78 14.51
N PHE A 308 3.29 5.20 15.55
CA PHE A 308 2.23 4.19 15.46
C PHE A 308 0.99 4.74 16.14
N ALA A 309 -0.08 4.95 15.37
CA ALA A 309 -1.33 5.51 15.89
C ALA A 309 -2.27 4.46 16.49
N LEU A 310 -3.02 4.84 17.53
CA LEU A 310 -4.01 4.03 18.24
C LEU A 310 -5.25 4.90 18.55
N GLN A 311 -6.41 4.26 18.65
CA GLN A 311 -7.64 4.90 19.14
C GLN A 311 -8.09 4.20 20.42
N ILE A 312 -8.37 4.98 21.45
CA ILE A 312 -8.82 4.46 22.76
C ILE A 312 -10.19 5.06 23.04
N LEU A 313 -11.23 4.22 22.96
CA LEU A 313 -12.58 4.58 23.35
C LEU A 313 -12.72 4.33 24.85
N VAL A 314 -12.84 5.41 25.62
CA VAL A 314 -13.03 5.32 27.07
C VAL A 314 -14.50 5.41 27.38
N ASP A 315 -15.06 4.28 27.82
CA ASP A 315 -16.46 4.15 28.18
C ASP A 315 -16.70 4.60 29.63
N GLN A 316 -17.95 5.02 29.91
CA GLN A 316 -18.38 5.33 31.26
C GLN A 316 -18.50 4.05 32.10
N LEU A 317 -18.31 4.17 33.41
CA LEU A 317 -18.54 3.07 34.35
C LEU A 317 -20.04 2.79 34.48
N GLU A 318 -20.45 1.54 34.32
CA GLU A 318 -21.83 1.15 34.58
C GLU A 318 -22.10 1.01 36.09
N ILE A 319 -23.31 1.39 36.48
CA ILE A 319 -23.84 1.25 37.84
C ILE A 319 -24.59 -0.08 37.94
N GLU A 320 -24.17 -0.94 38.86
CA GLU A 320 -24.89 -2.12 39.29
C GLU A 320 -25.81 -1.76 40.48
N VAL A 321 -27.07 -2.20 40.40
CA VAL A 321 -28.12 -1.88 41.38
C VAL A 321 -28.61 -3.17 42.00
N GLU A 322 -28.26 -3.39 43.26
CA GLU A 322 -28.74 -4.53 44.05
C GLU A 322 -29.80 -4.07 45.05
N ILE A 323 -30.95 -4.74 45.06
CA ILE A 323 -32.02 -4.48 46.03
C ILE A 323 -31.79 -5.37 47.25
N LEU A 324 -31.62 -4.77 48.42
CA LEU A 324 -31.22 -5.52 49.62
C LEU A 324 -32.38 -6.21 50.36
N ASN A 325 -33.61 -5.78 50.11
CA ASN A 325 -34.75 -6.13 50.98
C ASN A 325 -35.94 -6.79 50.28
N PHE A 326 -35.89 -6.99 48.96
CA PHE A 326 -36.89 -7.74 48.20
C PHE A 326 -36.37 -8.13 46.81
N GLU A 327 -36.94 -9.19 46.23
CA GLU A 327 -36.63 -9.66 44.87
C GLU A 327 -37.67 -9.12 43.88
N GLY A 328 -37.45 -7.91 43.35
CA GLY A 328 -38.23 -7.32 42.25
C GLY A 328 -39.65 -6.82 42.56
N ILE A 329 -40.28 -7.29 43.65
CA ILE A 329 -41.60 -6.82 44.10
C ILE A 329 -41.56 -6.40 45.57
N VAL A 330 -41.94 -5.15 45.84
CA VAL A 330 -42.18 -4.63 47.18
C VAL A 330 -43.64 -4.83 47.54
N SER A 331 -43.96 -5.57 48.60
CA SER A 331 -45.35 -5.72 49.06
C SER A 331 -45.63 -4.98 50.37
N GLY A 332 -46.75 -4.26 50.45
CA GLY A 332 -47.25 -3.64 51.67
C GLY A 332 -48.77 -3.45 51.64
N ALA A 333 -49.41 -3.38 52.81
CA ALA A 333 -50.83 -3.08 52.90
C ALA A 333 -51.08 -1.57 52.67
N PRO A 334 -52.29 -1.16 52.25
CA PRO A 334 -52.63 0.24 52.08
C PRO A 334 -52.46 1.01 53.41
N GLY A 335 -51.66 2.10 53.39
CA GLY A 335 -51.32 2.86 54.59
C GLY A 335 -50.03 2.44 55.29
N ASP A 336 -49.39 1.33 54.90
CA ASP A 336 -48.09 0.92 55.44
C ASP A 336 -46.96 1.85 54.96
N THR A 337 -45.91 1.95 55.77
CA THR A 337 -44.62 2.51 55.33
C THR A 337 -43.72 1.36 54.93
N VAL A 338 -43.30 1.32 53.66
CA VAL A 338 -42.31 0.35 53.19
C VAL A 338 -40.95 1.02 53.05
N THR A 339 -39.93 0.40 53.65
CA THR A 339 -38.54 0.80 53.44
C THR A 339 -38.03 0.11 52.18
N ILE A 340 -37.30 0.80 51.31
CA ILE A 340 -36.64 0.28 50.11
C ILE A 340 -35.15 0.59 50.26
N ARG A 341 -34.29 -0.41 50.11
CA ARG A 341 -32.83 -0.24 50.21
C ARG A 341 -32.15 -0.72 48.94
N LEU A 342 -31.33 0.15 48.36
CA LEU A 342 -30.52 -0.12 47.19
C LEU A 342 -29.05 -0.10 47.60
N ASN A 343 -28.28 -1.04 47.09
CA ASN A 343 -26.83 -1.05 47.15
C ASN A 343 -26.31 -0.74 45.75
N LEU A 344 -25.53 0.34 45.62
CA LEU A 344 -24.94 0.76 44.35
C LEU A 344 -23.46 0.42 44.32
N THR A 345 -23.09 -0.44 43.39
CA THR A 345 -21.70 -0.83 43.12
C THR A 345 -21.35 -0.54 41.67
N GLU A 346 -20.06 -0.37 41.39
CA GLU A 346 -19.55 -0.34 40.02
C GLU A 346 -19.59 -1.76 39.44
N ILE A 347 -20.05 -1.93 38.20
CA ILE A 347 -20.19 -3.26 37.61
C ILE A 347 -18.84 -3.99 37.57
N GLY A 348 -18.79 -5.24 38.04
CA GLY A 348 -17.57 -6.04 38.06
C GLY A 348 -16.54 -5.62 39.13
N SER A 349 -16.84 -4.58 39.91
CA SER A 349 -16.01 -4.02 40.97
C SER A 349 -16.77 -4.14 42.31
N SER A 350 -16.04 -4.38 43.41
CA SER A 350 -16.64 -4.35 44.75
C SER A 350 -16.66 -2.93 45.35
N THR A 351 -16.47 -1.91 44.51
CA THR A 351 -16.36 -0.52 44.95
C THR A 351 -17.74 0.10 45.05
N PHE A 352 -18.05 0.63 46.24
CA PHE A 352 -19.32 1.28 46.51
C PHE A 352 -19.41 2.66 45.84
N ILE A 353 -20.55 2.95 45.23
CA ILE A 353 -20.82 4.25 44.61
C ILE A 353 -21.45 5.17 45.65
N GLU A 354 -20.61 5.98 46.29
CA GLU A 354 -21.04 6.98 47.26
C GLU A 354 -21.49 8.29 46.59
N ASN A 355 -22.41 8.99 47.26
CA ASN A 355 -22.95 10.32 46.87
C ASN A 355 -23.57 10.39 45.46
N ALA A 356 -24.17 9.30 44.99
CA ALA A 356 -25.02 9.30 43.80
C ALA A 356 -26.38 9.93 44.11
N THR A 357 -26.97 10.56 43.10
CA THR A 357 -28.37 11.00 43.11
C THR A 357 -29.23 9.86 42.61
N VAL A 358 -30.06 9.30 43.49
CA VAL A 358 -31.06 8.27 43.15
C VAL A 358 -32.43 8.92 43.16
N PHE A 359 -32.89 9.33 41.99
CA PHE A 359 -34.22 9.90 41.78
C PHE A 359 -35.23 8.79 41.53
N TYR A 360 -36.43 8.90 42.08
CA TYR A 360 -37.53 7.99 41.77
C TYR A 360 -38.77 8.71 41.25
N SER A 361 -39.51 8.02 40.40
CA SER A 361 -40.82 8.41 39.92
C SER A 361 -41.77 7.22 39.92
N TRP A 362 -42.99 7.45 40.41
CA TRP A 362 -44.09 6.48 40.35
C TRP A 362 -45.42 7.24 40.32
N THR A 363 -46.53 6.52 40.14
CA THR A 363 -47.85 7.15 39.90
C THR A 363 -48.29 8.14 40.99
N PHE A 364 -47.79 8.00 42.22
CA PHE A 364 -48.23 8.82 43.37
C PHE A 364 -47.21 9.87 43.82
N GLY A 365 -46.07 9.99 43.15
CA GLY A 365 -45.10 11.03 43.50
C GLY A 365 -43.72 10.84 42.87
N LEU A 366 -42.83 11.72 43.27
CA LEU A 366 -41.41 11.71 42.90
C LEU A 366 -40.58 12.14 44.10
N GLY A 367 -39.32 11.74 44.13
CA GLY A 367 -38.41 12.10 45.23
C GLY A 367 -37.02 11.51 45.05
N TYR A 368 -36.26 11.49 46.14
CA TYR A 368 -34.90 10.97 46.18
C TYR A 368 -34.74 9.95 47.31
N PHE A 369 -33.78 9.04 47.15
CA PHE A 369 -33.32 8.19 48.25
C PHE A 369 -32.29 8.94 49.10
N ASP A 370 -32.27 8.65 50.40
CA ASP A 370 -31.27 9.15 51.33
C ASP A 370 -30.04 8.25 51.31
N TYR A 371 -28.84 8.82 51.13
CA TYR A 371 -27.59 8.08 51.26
C TYR A 371 -27.33 7.74 52.74
N VAL A 372 -27.21 6.45 53.07
CA VAL A 372 -27.02 5.99 54.46
C VAL A 372 -25.62 5.43 54.75
N GLY A 373 -24.75 5.37 53.74
CA GLY A 373 -23.35 4.94 53.86
C GLY A 373 -23.03 3.67 53.08
N SER A 374 -21.76 3.48 52.71
CA SER A 374 -21.23 2.30 52.02
C SER A 374 -22.00 1.92 50.74
N GLY A 375 -22.32 2.91 49.91
CA GLY A 375 -23.10 2.69 48.67
C GLY A 375 -24.58 2.35 48.88
N ILE A 376 -25.08 2.37 50.12
CA ILE A 376 -26.49 2.07 50.43
C ILE A 376 -27.32 3.35 50.40
N TYR A 377 -28.46 3.26 49.71
CA TYR A 377 -29.47 4.31 49.59
C TYR A 377 -30.80 3.79 50.12
N GLU A 378 -31.46 4.57 50.97
CA GLU A 378 -32.71 4.18 51.65
C GLU A 378 -33.86 5.14 51.29
N LEU A 379 -35.04 4.58 51.02
CA LEU A 379 -36.29 5.32 50.89
C LEU A 379 -37.33 4.75 51.85
N LYS A 380 -37.98 5.61 52.63
CA LYS A 380 -39.18 5.26 53.42
C LYS A 380 -40.42 5.76 52.70
N LEU A 381 -41.08 4.86 51.98
CA LEU A 381 -42.23 5.16 51.15
C LEU A 381 -43.54 4.90 51.92
N ASN A 382 -44.35 5.94 52.12
CA ASN A 382 -45.69 5.79 52.71
C ASN A 382 -46.69 5.41 51.62
N LEU A 383 -47.30 4.22 51.72
CA LEU A 383 -48.28 3.74 50.76
C LEU A 383 -49.64 4.45 50.98
N PRO A 384 -50.28 4.99 49.94
CA PRO A 384 -51.57 5.64 50.11
C PRO A 384 -52.66 4.64 50.55
N THR A 385 -53.61 5.13 51.36
CA THR A 385 -54.74 4.31 51.82
C THR A 385 -55.75 4.06 50.69
N GLY A 386 -56.42 2.90 50.72
CA GLY A 386 -57.51 2.58 49.78
C GLY A 386 -57.08 2.14 48.38
N LEU A 387 -55.78 1.96 48.13
CA LEU A 387 -55.25 1.49 46.85
C LEU A 387 -55.03 -0.02 46.84
N GLY A 388 -55.02 -0.61 45.65
CA GLY A 388 -54.69 -2.01 45.42
C GLY A 388 -54.15 -2.19 44.02
N GLY A 389 -53.20 -3.10 43.82
CA GLY A 389 -52.59 -3.37 42.53
C GLY A 389 -51.08 -3.19 42.51
N ASN A 390 -50.50 -3.36 41.32
CA ASN A 390 -49.06 -3.21 41.08
C ASN A 390 -48.80 -1.86 40.42
N TYR A 391 -47.82 -1.13 40.96
CA TYR A 391 -47.43 0.18 40.46
C TYR A 391 -45.97 0.16 40.03
N ASP A 392 -45.70 0.73 38.86
CA ASP A 392 -44.35 0.86 38.32
C ASP A 392 -43.58 1.90 39.11
N PHE A 393 -42.38 1.51 39.54
CA PHE A 393 -41.44 2.36 40.23
C PHE A 393 -40.19 2.50 39.36
N GLU A 394 -39.96 3.69 38.82
CA GLU A 394 -38.83 3.98 37.96
C GLU A 394 -37.78 4.77 38.75
N LEU A 395 -36.53 4.33 38.66
CA LEU A 395 -35.36 4.97 39.25
C LEU A 395 -34.46 5.53 38.16
N VAL A 396 -33.97 6.75 38.37
CA VAL A 396 -32.89 7.35 37.58
C VAL A 396 -31.73 7.59 38.53
N ILE A 397 -30.63 6.87 38.29
CA ILE A 397 -29.44 6.91 39.13
C ILE A 397 -28.34 7.62 38.36
N SER A 398 -27.83 8.71 38.91
CA SER A 398 -26.77 9.51 38.31
C SER A 398 -25.79 9.97 39.40
N LYS A 399 -24.50 10.01 39.09
CA LYS A 399 -23.46 10.57 39.99
C LYS A 399 -22.89 11.85 39.38
N GLU A 400 -22.61 12.84 40.22
CA GLU A 400 -22.02 14.09 39.76
C GLU A 400 -20.65 13.82 39.09
N GLY A 401 -20.43 14.45 37.93
CA GLY A 401 -19.30 14.19 37.06
C GLY A 401 -19.70 13.41 35.81
N ILE A 402 -18.71 13.05 35.01
CA ILE A 402 -18.93 12.37 33.73
C ILE A 402 -18.60 10.87 33.78
N ILE A 403 -18.02 10.37 34.88
CA ILE A 403 -17.39 9.04 34.94
C ILE A 403 -18.41 7.89 34.86
N TYR A 404 -19.59 8.04 35.46
CA TYR A 404 -20.60 6.97 35.52
C TYR A 404 -21.72 7.19 34.51
N GLU A 405 -22.18 6.11 33.89
CA GLU A 405 -23.37 6.13 33.04
C GLU A 405 -24.63 6.33 33.89
N THR A 406 -25.57 7.13 33.40
CA THR A 406 -26.88 7.26 34.06
C THR A 406 -27.66 5.96 33.90
N LYS A 407 -27.97 5.28 35.01
CA LYS A 407 -28.72 4.03 35.00
C LYS A 407 -30.20 4.28 35.23
N VAL A 408 -31.04 3.70 34.38
CA VAL A 408 -32.49 3.61 34.62
C VAL A 408 -32.82 2.19 35.08
N PHE A 409 -33.53 2.09 36.20
CA PHE A 409 -33.90 0.81 36.79
C PHE A 409 -35.38 0.84 37.21
N SER A 410 -36.11 -0.25 37.03
CA SER A 410 -37.53 -0.30 37.37
C SER A 410 -37.91 -1.56 38.13
N PHE A 411 -38.79 -1.44 39.11
CA PHE A 411 -39.38 -2.56 39.84
C PHE A 411 -40.85 -2.27 40.20
N PHE A 412 -41.57 -3.26 40.73
CA PHE A 412 -42.98 -3.10 41.07
C PHE A 412 -43.21 -2.93 42.57
N VAL A 413 -44.12 -2.03 42.93
CA VAL A 413 -44.70 -1.95 44.28
C VAL A 413 -46.10 -2.54 44.23
N ALA A 414 -46.29 -3.70 44.88
CA ALA A 414 -47.55 -4.41 44.99
C ALA A 414 -48.28 -4.03 46.29
N ILE A 415 -49.40 -3.32 46.16
CA ILE A 415 -50.27 -3.01 47.29
C ILE A 415 -51.36 -4.09 47.36
N THR A 416 -51.21 -5.02 48.30
CA THR A 416 -52.14 -6.16 48.44
C THR A 416 -53.40 -5.74 49.20
N GLN A 417 -54.53 -5.69 48.50
CA GLN A 417 -55.83 -5.59 49.16
C GLN A 417 -56.21 -6.96 49.72
N VAL A 418 -56.57 -7.00 51.01
CA VAL A 418 -57.08 -8.21 51.67
C VAL A 418 -58.35 -8.67 50.93
N GLU A 419 -58.30 -9.88 50.34
CA GLU A 419 -59.33 -10.41 49.45
C GLU A 419 -60.71 -10.50 50.12
N GLY A 420 -61.67 -9.71 49.64
CA GLY A 420 -63.09 -10.01 49.68
C GLY A 420 -63.52 -10.73 48.39
N PRO A 421 -64.53 -11.63 48.42
CA PRO A 421 -64.84 -12.54 47.33
C PRO A 421 -65.36 -11.77 46.10
N ASN A 422 -64.69 -11.92 44.95
CA ASN A 422 -64.80 -10.98 43.83
C ASN A 422 -65.69 -11.50 42.68
N LEU A 423 -66.83 -10.83 42.45
CA LEU A 423 -67.80 -11.06 41.38
C LEU A 423 -67.32 -10.57 39.98
N LEU A 424 -66.13 -9.97 39.88
CA LEU A 424 -65.59 -9.30 38.68
C LEU A 424 -65.15 -10.26 37.54
N ILE A 425 -64.91 -11.54 37.85
CA ILE A 425 -64.44 -12.56 36.89
C ILE A 425 -65.46 -12.78 35.76
N TRP A 426 -66.77 -12.62 36.02
CA TRP A 426 -67.81 -12.80 34.99
C TRP A 426 -67.90 -11.62 34.00
N ILE A 427 -67.50 -10.41 34.40
CA ILE A 427 -67.49 -9.22 33.53
C ILE A 427 -66.27 -9.27 32.58
N ILE A 428 -65.14 -9.81 33.05
CA ILE A 428 -63.91 -9.98 32.26
C ILE A 428 -64.11 -10.99 31.12
N ILE A 429 -64.88 -12.07 31.34
CA ILE A 429 -65.18 -13.08 30.31
C ILE A 429 -66.00 -12.51 29.14
N ILE A 430 -66.94 -11.59 29.40
CA ILE A 430 -67.75 -10.95 28.35
C ILE A 430 -66.93 -9.87 27.60
N GLY A 431 -66.01 -9.19 28.28
CA GLY A 431 -65.07 -8.23 27.66
C GLY A 431 -64.03 -8.91 26.75
N LEU A 432 -63.53 -10.09 27.13
CA LEU A 432 -62.56 -10.86 26.34
C LEU A 432 -63.13 -11.36 24.99
N ILE A 433 -64.43 -11.63 24.91
CA ILE A 433 -65.10 -12.03 23.66
C ILE A 433 -65.15 -10.84 22.67
N ALA A 434 -65.33 -9.60 23.15
CA ALA A 434 -65.27 -8.40 22.31
C ALA A 434 -63.84 -8.04 21.87
N LEU A 435 -62.84 -8.25 22.74
CA LEU A 435 -61.41 -8.06 22.43
C LEU A 435 -60.88 -9.06 21.39
N SER A 436 -61.38 -10.29 21.39
CA SER A 436 -61.00 -11.31 20.38
C SER A 436 -61.31 -10.89 18.94
N GLY A 437 -62.35 -10.07 18.71
CA GLY A 437 -62.67 -9.50 17.40
C GLY A 437 -61.68 -8.43 16.92
N VAL A 438 -61.15 -7.62 17.84
CA VAL A 438 -60.13 -6.59 17.53
C VAL A 438 -58.76 -7.23 17.28
N PHE A 439 -58.40 -8.25 18.06
CA PHE A 439 -57.17 -9.03 17.85
C PHE A 439 -57.21 -9.87 16.56
N GLY A 440 -58.38 -10.36 16.12
CA GLY A 440 -58.52 -11.04 14.83
C GLY A 440 -58.22 -10.15 13.62
N VAL A 441 -58.61 -8.87 13.68
CA VAL A 441 -58.30 -7.89 12.62
C VAL A 441 -56.82 -7.45 12.66
N MET A 442 -56.24 -7.30 13.86
CA MET A 442 -54.81 -7.00 14.00
C MET A 442 -53.90 -8.19 13.63
N SER A 443 -54.30 -9.43 13.89
CA SER A 443 -53.52 -10.62 13.51
C SER A 443 -53.51 -10.81 11.99
N LEU A 444 -54.62 -10.59 11.28
CA LEU A 444 -54.66 -10.58 9.81
C LEU A 444 -53.74 -9.51 9.21
N ARG A 445 -53.65 -8.32 9.83
CA ARG A 445 -52.74 -7.25 9.40
C ARG A 445 -51.27 -7.63 9.62
N SER A 446 -50.93 -8.20 10.77
CA SER A 446 -49.55 -8.52 11.14
C SER A 446 -49.01 -9.81 10.48
N TYR A 447 -49.84 -10.84 10.32
CA TYR A 447 -49.43 -12.17 9.86
C TYR A 447 -49.63 -12.44 8.36
N VAL A 448 -50.52 -11.71 7.68
CA VAL A 448 -50.80 -11.93 6.25
C VAL A 448 -50.51 -10.69 5.41
N ILE A 449 -50.99 -9.52 5.83
CA ILE A 449 -50.87 -8.28 5.03
C ILE A 449 -49.45 -7.72 5.11
N LEU A 450 -48.85 -7.63 6.31
CA LEU A 450 -47.47 -7.15 6.48
C LEU A 450 -46.43 -8.03 5.78
N PRO A 451 -46.42 -9.37 5.92
CA PRO A 451 -45.44 -10.20 5.22
C PRO A 451 -45.64 -10.19 3.71
N LYS A 452 -46.89 -10.13 3.19
CA LYS A 452 -47.12 -9.94 1.75
C LYS A 452 -46.65 -8.57 1.26
N ARG A 453 -46.77 -7.53 2.09
CA ARG A 453 -46.26 -6.19 1.77
C ARG A 453 -44.72 -6.17 1.80
N ARG A 454 -44.10 -6.80 2.81
CA ARG A 454 -42.64 -6.95 2.90
C ARG A 454 -42.07 -7.80 1.76
N GLN A 455 -42.79 -8.86 1.35
CA GLN A 455 -42.43 -9.65 0.16
C GLN A 455 -42.53 -8.80 -1.11
N ARG A 456 -43.61 -8.05 -1.30
CA ARG A 456 -43.73 -7.13 -2.45
C ARG A 456 -42.67 -6.03 -2.43
N GLU A 457 -42.36 -5.48 -1.27
CA GLU A 457 -41.30 -4.47 -1.10
C GLU A 457 -39.92 -5.08 -1.36
N ALA A 458 -39.67 -6.33 -0.92
CA ALA A 458 -38.44 -7.07 -1.23
C ALA A 458 -38.34 -7.43 -2.72
N ASP A 459 -39.40 -7.97 -3.33
CA ASP A 459 -39.46 -8.29 -4.77
C ASP A 459 -39.26 -7.02 -5.62
N LEU A 460 -39.83 -5.89 -5.17
CA LEU A 460 -39.65 -4.59 -5.80
C LEU A 460 -38.21 -4.10 -5.67
N LEU A 461 -37.61 -4.20 -4.47
CA LEU A 461 -36.21 -3.87 -4.25
C LEU A 461 -35.31 -4.74 -5.14
N ASP A 462 -35.49 -6.05 -5.18
CA ASP A 462 -34.71 -6.98 -6.02
C ASP A 462 -34.82 -6.65 -7.51
N THR A 463 -36.00 -6.26 -7.97
CA THR A 463 -36.24 -5.91 -9.37
C THR A 463 -35.62 -4.56 -9.74
N VAL A 464 -35.73 -3.59 -8.83
CA VAL A 464 -35.22 -2.22 -9.02
C VAL A 464 -33.70 -2.15 -8.81
N GLN A 465 -33.14 -3.02 -7.98
CA GLN A 465 -31.72 -3.04 -7.63
C GLN A 465 -30.85 -3.23 -8.88
N VAL A 466 -31.28 -4.04 -9.85
CA VAL A 466 -30.58 -4.20 -11.14
C VAL A 466 -30.38 -2.86 -11.86
N PHE A 467 -31.38 -1.97 -11.84
CA PHE A 467 -31.26 -0.64 -12.45
C PHE A 467 -30.35 0.28 -11.65
N LYS A 468 -30.43 0.23 -10.33
CA LYS A 468 -29.56 0.99 -9.42
C LYS A 468 -28.10 0.59 -9.64
N ASP A 469 -27.82 -0.71 -9.68
CA ASP A 469 -26.49 -1.27 -9.92
C ASP A 469 -25.94 -0.87 -11.28
N VAL A 470 -26.73 -1.00 -12.36
CA VAL A 470 -26.29 -0.61 -13.71
C VAL A 470 -26.02 0.90 -13.81
N ARG A 471 -26.80 1.73 -13.11
CA ARG A 471 -26.56 3.18 -13.02
C ARG A 471 -25.32 3.50 -12.20
N ASN A 472 -25.01 2.64 -11.22
CA ASN A 472 -23.85 2.78 -10.35
C ASN A 472 -22.54 2.50 -11.11
N ILE A 473 -22.53 1.57 -12.06
CA ILE A 473 -21.36 1.23 -12.87
C ILE A 473 -20.96 2.39 -13.82
N ARG A 474 -19.73 2.87 -13.64
CA ARG A 474 -19.10 3.93 -14.46
C ARG A 474 -18.18 3.38 -15.53
N ALA A 475 -17.44 2.32 -15.21
CA ALA A 475 -16.57 1.63 -16.13
C ALA A 475 -16.44 0.14 -15.76
N VAL A 476 -16.15 -0.69 -16.76
CA VAL A 476 -15.82 -2.10 -16.59
C VAL A 476 -14.48 -2.35 -17.24
N ILE A 477 -13.51 -2.85 -16.48
CA ILE A 477 -12.15 -3.13 -16.95
C ILE A 477 -11.87 -4.61 -16.71
N LEU A 478 -11.40 -5.30 -17.74
CA LEU A 478 -10.91 -6.67 -17.64
C LEU A 478 -9.39 -6.64 -17.69
N ILE A 479 -8.77 -7.29 -16.73
CA ILE A 479 -7.31 -7.32 -16.54
C ILE A 479 -6.87 -8.78 -16.56
N GLN A 480 -5.77 -9.07 -17.24
CA GLN A 480 -5.12 -10.37 -17.13
C GLN A 480 -4.44 -10.44 -15.76
N ARG A 481 -4.86 -11.39 -14.91
CA ARG A 481 -4.47 -11.43 -13.50
C ARG A 481 -2.95 -11.45 -13.30
N ASP A 482 -2.25 -12.30 -14.04
CA ASP A 482 -0.81 -12.54 -13.82
C ASP A 482 0.06 -11.38 -14.31
N SER A 483 -0.31 -10.75 -15.42
CA SER A 483 0.50 -9.70 -16.06
C SER A 483 0.09 -8.28 -15.64
N GLY A 484 -1.12 -8.11 -15.09
CA GLY A 484 -1.70 -6.80 -14.84
C GLY A 484 -2.03 -6.01 -16.12
N LEU A 485 -2.06 -6.66 -17.29
CA LEU A 485 -2.37 -5.99 -18.56
C LEU A 485 -3.88 -5.83 -18.76
N PRO A 486 -4.38 -4.63 -19.14
CA PRO A 486 -5.79 -4.44 -19.44
C PRO A 486 -6.14 -5.14 -20.76
N ILE A 487 -7.03 -6.12 -20.67
CA ILE A 487 -7.56 -6.90 -21.80
C ILE A 487 -8.64 -6.11 -22.52
N TYR A 488 -9.61 -5.59 -21.78
CA TYR A 488 -10.78 -4.88 -22.28
C TYR A 488 -11.15 -3.73 -21.33
N SER A 489 -11.70 -2.65 -21.86
CA SER A 489 -12.27 -1.57 -21.06
C SER A 489 -13.50 -0.99 -21.76
N GLU A 490 -14.61 -0.88 -21.03
CA GLU A 490 -15.80 -0.15 -21.46
C GLU A 490 -16.07 0.98 -20.47
N GLU A 491 -15.97 2.22 -20.96
CA GLU A 491 -16.38 3.41 -20.22
C GLU A 491 -17.84 3.70 -20.51
N ILE A 492 -18.69 3.67 -19.47
CA ILE A 492 -20.14 3.86 -19.61
C ILE A 492 -20.51 5.33 -19.37
N ALA A 493 -19.95 5.91 -18.31
CA ALA A 493 -20.35 7.24 -17.83
C ALA A 493 -19.19 8.09 -17.29
N MET A 494 -17.95 7.75 -17.65
CA MET A 494 -16.75 8.55 -17.36
C MET A 494 -16.42 9.45 -18.56
N GLU A 495 -15.79 10.59 -18.30
CA GLU A 495 -15.20 11.41 -19.37
C GLU A 495 -14.04 10.64 -19.99
N LYS A 496 -14.03 10.57 -21.32
CA LYS A 496 -13.02 9.85 -22.11
C LYS A 496 -11.67 10.50 -21.88
N ASP A 497 -10.79 9.86 -21.11
CA ASP A 497 -9.32 10.04 -21.07
C ASP A 497 -8.66 9.38 -19.84
N GLN A 498 -9.31 8.46 -19.13
CA GLN A 498 -8.62 7.75 -18.05
C GLN A 498 -7.68 6.69 -18.63
N ASP A 499 -6.40 6.77 -18.26
CA ASP A 499 -5.41 5.80 -18.68
C ASP A 499 -5.68 4.45 -18.00
N ARG A 500 -6.36 3.56 -18.75
CA ARG A 500 -6.66 2.18 -18.34
C ARG A 500 -5.42 1.41 -17.90
N PHE A 501 -4.22 1.73 -18.43
CA PHE A 501 -2.99 1.07 -18.02
C PHE A 501 -2.56 1.52 -16.63
N LEU A 502 -2.76 2.79 -16.28
CA LEU A 502 -2.49 3.31 -14.95
C LEU A 502 -3.40 2.66 -13.91
N ILE A 503 -4.71 2.57 -14.18
CA ILE A 503 -5.67 1.91 -13.28
C ILE A 503 -5.32 0.42 -13.13
N SER A 504 -5.01 -0.26 -14.24
CA SER A 504 -4.65 -1.68 -14.22
C SER A 504 -3.36 -1.94 -13.43
N GLY A 505 -2.33 -1.12 -13.63
CA GLY A 505 -1.07 -1.21 -12.89
C GLY A 505 -1.23 -0.92 -11.40
N PHE A 506 -2.05 0.08 -11.04
CA PHE A 506 -2.39 0.38 -9.65
C PHE A 506 -3.10 -0.79 -8.96
N ILE A 507 -4.10 -1.39 -9.61
CA ILE A 507 -4.80 -2.56 -9.06
C ILE A 507 -3.88 -3.78 -8.98
N GLN A 508 -2.98 -3.97 -9.96
CA GLN A 508 -1.97 -5.02 -9.88
C GLN A 508 -1.06 -4.85 -8.66
N ALA A 509 -0.61 -3.62 -8.38
CA ALA A 509 0.20 -3.34 -7.20
C ALA A 509 -0.57 -3.66 -5.91
N ILE A 510 -1.80 -3.15 -5.75
CA ILE A 510 -2.62 -3.39 -4.56
C ILE A 510 -2.84 -4.88 -4.31
N THR A 511 -3.21 -5.62 -5.36
CA THR A 511 -3.48 -7.05 -5.23
C THR A 511 -2.22 -7.85 -4.94
N ALA A 512 -1.07 -7.51 -5.55
CA ALA A 512 0.20 -8.15 -5.23
C ALA A 512 0.63 -7.88 -3.77
N PHE A 513 0.44 -6.65 -3.27
CA PHE A 513 0.67 -6.33 -1.87
C PHE A 513 -0.27 -7.14 -0.96
N SER A 514 -1.57 -7.14 -1.26
CA SER A 514 -2.56 -7.90 -0.48
C SER A 514 -2.24 -9.40 -0.43
N GLU A 515 -1.87 -10.02 -1.56
CA GLU A 515 -1.46 -11.42 -1.60
C GLU A 515 -0.20 -11.69 -0.77
N ALA A 516 0.77 -10.76 -0.74
CA ALA A 516 1.97 -10.88 0.08
C ALA A 516 1.65 -10.87 1.60
N PHE A 517 0.74 -10.00 2.05
CA PHE A 517 0.32 -9.95 3.46
C PHE A 517 -0.56 -11.15 3.85
N VAL A 518 -1.47 -11.58 2.98
CA VAL A 518 -2.41 -12.69 3.25
C VAL A 518 -1.72 -14.06 3.27
N ALA A 519 -0.60 -14.23 2.54
CA ALA A 519 0.18 -15.46 2.53
C ALA A 519 0.77 -15.85 3.90
N GLU A 520 0.93 -14.89 4.81
CA GLU A 520 1.45 -15.13 6.16
C GLU A 520 0.36 -15.54 7.16
N GLU A 521 -0.85 -14.96 7.09
CA GLU A 521 -1.94 -15.25 8.04
C GLU A 521 -2.68 -16.58 7.76
N PHE A 522 -2.84 -16.98 6.49
CA PHE A 522 -3.73 -18.09 6.11
C PHE A 522 -3.19 -19.51 6.35
N ARG A 523 -1.98 -19.67 6.91
CA ARG A 523 -1.48 -20.99 7.35
C ARG A 523 -2.14 -21.47 8.65
N SER A 524 -2.88 -20.63 9.36
CA SER A 524 -3.36 -20.92 10.72
C SER A 524 -4.86 -21.27 10.87
N SER A 525 -5.75 -20.95 9.91
CA SER A 525 -7.22 -21.02 10.12
C SER A 525 -7.98 -21.86 9.07
N LYS A 526 -7.63 -23.13 8.94
CA LYS A 526 -8.18 -24.03 7.89
C LYS A 526 -9.58 -24.61 8.16
N LYS A 527 -10.46 -23.98 8.96
CA LYS A 527 -11.66 -24.69 9.47
C LYS A 527 -13.01 -23.97 9.58
N LEU A 528 -13.27 -22.84 8.92
CA LEU A 528 -14.63 -22.28 8.87
C LEU A 528 -15.15 -21.97 7.45
N ALA A 529 -16.31 -22.60 7.17
CA ALA A 529 -17.43 -22.23 6.31
C ALA A 529 -17.29 -22.32 4.77
N THR A 530 -18.03 -23.29 4.21
CA THR A 530 -18.32 -23.58 2.80
C THR A 530 -19.31 -22.62 2.13
N ASP A 531 -19.88 -21.63 2.84
CA ASP A 531 -20.99 -20.81 2.31
C ASP A 531 -20.57 -19.47 1.68
N TYR A 532 -19.29 -19.08 1.75
CA TYR A 532 -18.82 -17.78 1.25
C TYR A 532 -17.51 -17.84 0.47
N GLU A 533 -17.31 -18.88 -0.34
CA GLU A 533 -16.09 -19.02 -1.16
C GLU A 533 -15.91 -17.86 -2.16
N TYR A 534 -17.00 -17.29 -2.68
CA TYR A 534 -16.93 -16.17 -3.62
C TYR A 534 -16.51 -14.84 -2.95
N LEU A 535 -16.78 -14.63 -1.66
CA LEU A 535 -16.39 -13.39 -0.97
C LEU A 535 -14.87 -13.25 -0.88
N ARG A 536 -14.13 -14.37 -0.86
CA ARG A 536 -12.65 -14.35 -0.87
C ARG A 536 -12.05 -13.82 -2.17
N THR A 537 -12.83 -13.87 -3.25
CA THR A 537 -12.38 -13.42 -4.57
C THR A 537 -12.76 -11.98 -4.88
N ILE A 538 -13.56 -11.35 -4.02
CA ILE A 538 -14.05 -9.99 -4.22
C ILE A 538 -13.32 -9.06 -3.26
N ILE A 539 -12.69 -8.03 -3.82
CA ILE A 539 -12.04 -6.96 -3.06
C ILE A 539 -12.85 -5.69 -3.30
N ASP A 540 -13.23 -5.06 -2.20
CA ASP A 540 -13.97 -3.80 -2.21
C ASP A 540 -13.04 -2.68 -1.71
N LEU A 541 -12.79 -1.69 -2.55
CA LEU A 541 -11.93 -0.55 -2.23
C LEU A 541 -12.75 0.73 -2.28
N ASP A 542 -12.93 1.36 -1.12
CA ASP A 542 -13.67 2.61 -0.98
C ASP A 542 -12.73 3.82 -1.16
N PHE A 543 -13.02 4.64 -2.16
CA PHE A 543 -12.36 5.94 -2.34
C PHE A 543 -13.39 7.06 -2.20
N LYS A 544 -12.92 8.24 -1.79
CA LYS A 544 -13.77 9.41 -1.48
C LYS A 544 -14.84 9.77 -2.54
N PHE A 545 -14.61 9.46 -3.81
CA PHE A 545 -15.49 9.86 -4.92
C PHE A 545 -16.04 8.71 -5.76
N PHE A 546 -15.53 7.50 -5.57
CA PHE A 546 -15.92 6.31 -6.33
C PHE A 546 -15.48 5.08 -5.55
N GLN A 547 -16.10 3.95 -5.83
CA GLN A 547 -15.72 2.67 -5.26
C GLN A 547 -15.17 1.76 -6.36
N LEU A 548 -14.20 0.92 -6.03
CA LEU A 548 -13.70 -0.11 -6.93
C LEU A 548 -14.12 -1.48 -6.42
N LEU A 549 -14.84 -2.21 -7.26
CA LEU A 549 -15.19 -3.60 -6.99
C LEU A 549 -14.34 -4.50 -7.88
N VAL A 550 -13.39 -5.21 -7.27
CA VAL A 550 -12.45 -6.10 -7.96
C VAL A 550 -12.89 -7.54 -7.72
N CYS A 551 -12.90 -8.37 -8.76
CA CYS A 551 -13.10 -9.81 -8.63
C CYS A 551 -11.99 -10.57 -9.35
N ASP A 552 -11.22 -11.33 -8.58
CA ASP A 552 -10.10 -12.13 -9.06
C ASP A 552 -10.51 -13.58 -9.23
N PHE A 553 -10.44 -14.09 -10.46
CA PHE A 553 -10.77 -15.48 -10.73
C PHE A 553 -9.83 -16.09 -11.78
N GLU A 554 -8.99 -17.02 -11.32
CA GLU A 554 -8.03 -17.75 -12.15
C GLU A 554 -7.18 -16.79 -13.01
N THR A 555 -7.45 -16.70 -14.31
CA THR A 555 -6.66 -15.94 -15.30
C THR A 555 -7.18 -14.52 -15.54
N VAL A 556 -8.33 -14.16 -14.97
CA VAL A 556 -9.00 -12.88 -15.24
C VAL A 556 -9.30 -12.15 -13.94
N ARG A 557 -9.11 -10.84 -13.99
CA ARG A 557 -9.54 -9.89 -12.98
C ARG A 557 -10.60 -8.98 -13.60
N VAL A 558 -11.76 -8.91 -12.98
CA VAL A 558 -12.84 -8.01 -13.41
C VAL A 558 -12.92 -6.86 -12.42
N LEU A 559 -12.78 -5.64 -12.93
CA LEU A 559 -12.82 -4.41 -12.16
C LEU A 559 -14.04 -3.60 -12.58
N LEU A 560 -14.90 -3.26 -11.62
CA LEU A 560 -15.95 -2.26 -11.79
C LEU A 560 -15.56 -0.97 -11.07
N ILE A 561 -15.66 0.15 -11.78
CA ILE A 561 -15.62 1.48 -11.17
C ILE A 561 -17.05 1.91 -10.90
N LEU A 562 -17.39 2.15 -9.63
CA LEU A 562 -18.73 2.43 -9.16
C LEU A 562 -18.82 3.84 -8.57
N LYS A 563 -20.01 4.45 -8.62
CA LYS A 563 -20.28 5.76 -8.02
C LYS A 563 -20.54 5.69 -6.51
N GLU A 564 -21.16 4.61 -6.07
CA GLU A 564 -21.72 4.33 -4.75
C GLU A 564 -21.43 2.86 -4.40
N GLU A 565 -21.76 2.43 -3.17
CA GLU A 565 -21.49 1.07 -2.69
C GLU A 565 -22.13 -0.02 -3.58
N ALA A 566 -21.39 -1.10 -3.85
CA ALA A 566 -21.88 -2.26 -4.58
C ALA A 566 -22.93 -3.05 -3.79
N SER A 567 -24.07 -3.35 -4.41
CA SER A 567 -25.05 -4.27 -3.84
C SER A 567 -24.51 -5.71 -3.78
N GLU A 568 -25.06 -6.52 -2.87
CA GLU A 568 -24.75 -7.96 -2.82
C GLU A 568 -25.13 -8.69 -4.12
N GLN A 569 -26.17 -8.21 -4.81
CA GLN A 569 -26.56 -8.73 -6.12
C GLN A 569 -25.49 -8.45 -7.18
N LEU A 570 -24.92 -7.24 -7.20
CA LEU A 570 -23.85 -6.86 -8.13
C LEU A 570 -22.57 -7.64 -7.84
N LYS A 571 -22.20 -7.81 -6.57
CA LYS A 571 -21.05 -8.65 -6.15
C LYS A 571 -21.19 -10.08 -6.69
N LYS A 572 -22.39 -10.68 -6.53
CA LYS A 572 -22.69 -12.01 -7.08
C LYS A 572 -22.65 -12.05 -8.60
N GLN A 573 -23.19 -11.03 -9.28
CA GLN A 573 -23.14 -10.95 -10.74
C GLN A 573 -21.71 -10.79 -11.26
N LEU A 574 -20.86 -10.04 -10.56
CA LEU A 574 -19.46 -9.85 -10.89
C LEU A 574 -18.69 -11.17 -10.81
N TYR A 575 -18.92 -11.97 -9.77
CA TYR A 575 -18.35 -13.31 -9.64
C TYR A 575 -18.82 -14.26 -10.76
N ILE A 576 -20.13 -14.27 -11.05
CA ILE A 576 -20.69 -15.05 -12.17
C ILE A 576 -20.07 -14.61 -13.50
N LEU A 577 -19.80 -13.32 -13.68
CA LEU A 577 -19.12 -12.80 -14.86
C LEU A 577 -17.67 -13.27 -14.93
N ALA A 578 -16.89 -13.16 -13.84
CA ALA A 578 -15.49 -13.57 -13.81
C ALA A 578 -15.33 -15.07 -14.11
N THR A 579 -16.17 -15.91 -13.50
CA THR A 579 -16.22 -17.36 -13.76
C THR A 579 -16.63 -17.69 -15.19
N ALA A 580 -17.64 -17.00 -15.75
CA ALA A 580 -18.06 -17.20 -17.13
C ALA A 580 -17.00 -16.73 -18.15
N LEU A 581 -16.30 -15.64 -17.84
CA LEU A 581 -15.18 -15.13 -18.65
C LEU A 581 -14.03 -16.12 -18.68
N HIS A 582 -13.60 -16.64 -17.53
CA HIS A 582 -12.56 -17.66 -17.46
C HIS A 582 -12.99 -18.95 -18.18
N SER A 583 -14.20 -19.45 -17.93
CA SER A 583 -14.70 -20.68 -18.56
C SER A 583 -14.77 -20.58 -20.09
N ARG A 584 -14.99 -19.38 -20.63
CA ARG A 584 -15.15 -19.17 -22.07
C ARG A 584 -13.88 -18.71 -22.79
N PHE A 585 -13.04 -17.93 -22.13
CA PHE A 585 -11.89 -17.23 -22.73
C PHE A 585 -10.58 -17.41 -21.97
N GLY A 586 -10.51 -18.30 -20.96
CA GLY A 586 -9.35 -18.45 -20.09
C GLY A 586 -8.03 -18.73 -20.83
N GLU A 587 -8.06 -19.60 -21.85
CA GLU A 587 -6.88 -19.87 -22.68
C GLU A 587 -6.48 -18.68 -23.56
N ASP A 588 -7.45 -17.91 -24.05
CA ASP A 588 -7.16 -16.69 -24.81
C ASP A 588 -6.53 -15.62 -23.91
N PHE A 589 -6.99 -15.51 -22.65
CA PHE A 589 -6.44 -14.58 -21.66
C PHE A 589 -5.04 -14.96 -21.20
N LYS A 590 -4.73 -16.25 -21.01
CA LYS A 590 -3.35 -16.71 -20.72
C LYS A 590 -2.36 -16.31 -21.81
N ASN A 591 -2.80 -16.40 -23.07
CA ASN A 591 -1.98 -16.12 -24.24
C ASN A 591 -2.15 -14.68 -24.76
N PHE A 592 -2.73 -13.78 -23.97
CA PHE A 592 -3.04 -12.43 -24.40
C PHE A 592 -1.76 -11.61 -24.62
N SER A 593 -1.54 -11.15 -25.86
CA SER A 593 -0.37 -10.37 -26.27
C SER A 593 -0.71 -8.92 -26.67
N GLY A 594 -1.89 -8.44 -26.27
CA GLY A 594 -2.31 -7.04 -26.46
C GLY A 594 -3.38 -6.78 -27.52
N THR A 595 -3.89 -7.81 -28.22
CA THR A 595 -5.03 -7.64 -29.14
C THR A 595 -6.09 -8.74 -28.97
N LEU A 596 -7.36 -8.34 -28.81
CA LEU A 596 -8.50 -9.24 -28.58
C LEU A 596 -9.07 -9.88 -29.86
N GLY A 597 -8.69 -9.38 -31.03
CA GLY A 597 -9.15 -9.90 -32.32
C GLY A 597 -10.68 -10.05 -32.42
N LYS A 598 -11.15 -11.28 -32.68
CA LYS A 598 -12.59 -11.60 -32.84
C LYS A 598 -13.35 -11.73 -31.50
N ILE A 599 -12.64 -11.83 -30.38
CA ILE A 599 -13.21 -12.11 -29.06
C ILE A 599 -13.96 -10.89 -28.51
N ASP A 600 -13.52 -9.68 -28.89
CA ASP A 600 -14.04 -8.40 -28.41
C ASP A 600 -15.58 -8.31 -28.45
N LYS A 601 -16.19 -8.70 -29.58
CA LYS A 601 -17.67 -8.69 -29.73
C LYS A 601 -18.37 -9.71 -28.85
N GLU A 602 -17.78 -10.89 -28.63
CA GLU A 602 -18.36 -11.93 -27.78
C GLU A 602 -18.23 -11.57 -26.30
N LEU A 603 -17.12 -10.94 -25.94
CA LEU A 603 -16.82 -10.45 -24.61
C LEU A 603 -17.75 -9.31 -24.23
N GLN A 604 -17.89 -8.29 -25.10
CA GLN A 604 -18.88 -7.23 -24.93
C GLN A 604 -20.28 -7.83 -24.77
N LYS A 605 -20.64 -8.82 -25.60
CA LYS A 605 -21.94 -9.48 -25.49
C LYS A 605 -22.17 -10.10 -24.11
N LEU A 606 -21.16 -10.76 -23.56
CA LEU A 606 -21.21 -11.40 -22.26
C LEU A 606 -21.34 -10.36 -21.12
N LEU A 607 -20.57 -9.27 -21.17
CA LEU A 607 -20.65 -8.17 -20.21
C LEU A 607 -22.05 -7.56 -20.18
N TYR A 608 -22.60 -7.23 -21.35
CA TYR A 608 -23.93 -6.63 -21.48
C TYR A 608 -25.06 -7.56 -21.02
N GLN A 609 -24.84 -8.87 -21.10
CA GLN A 609 -25.80 -9.87 -20.66
C GLN A 609 -25.76 -10.10 -19.15
N LEU A 610 -24.56 -10.22 -18.56
CA LEU A 610 -24.41 -10.58 -17.14
C LEU A 610 -24.46 -9.39 -16.19
N LEU A 611 -23.95 -8.22 -16.61
CA LEU A 611 -24.03 -6.98 -15.83
C LEU A 611 -25.22 -6.10 -16.25
N PHE A 612 -26.11 -6.59 -17.11
CA PHE A 612 -27.30 -5.86 -17.57
C PHE A 612 -27.00 -4.45 -18.16
N LEU A 613 -25.80 -4.21 -18.70
CA LEU A 613 -25.36 -2.89 -19.18
C LEU A 613 -26.23 -2.31 -20.30
N HIS A 614 -27.06 -3.14 -20.95
CA HIS A 614 -28.02 -2.72 -21.96
C HIS A 614 -29.08 -1.73 -21.42
N TYR A 615 -29.26 -1.61 -20.10
CA TYR A 615 -30.11 -0.57 -19.50
C TYR A 615 -29.51 0.85 -19.60
N ASN A 616 -28.20 0.97 -19.79
CA ASN A 616 -27.54 2.25 -20.06
C ASN A 616 -27.56 2.65 -21.54
N MET A 617 -27.98 1.75 -22.43
CA MET A 617 -28.14 2.06 -23.86
C MET A 617 -29.41 2.88 -24.13
N SER A 618 -29.51 3.43 -25.33
CA SER A 618 -30.75 4.07 -25.76
C SER A 618 -31.81 3.03 -26.11
N PHE A 619 -33.06 3.30 -25.74
CA PHE A 619 -34.26 2.54 -26.02
C PHE A 619 -35.08 3.24 -27.12
N GLU A 620 -35.92 2.45 -27.79
CA GLU A 620 -36.91 2.92 -28.74
C GLU A 620 -38.30 2.47 -28.29
N VAL A 621 -39.34 3.26 -28.57
CA VAL A 621 -40.72 2.81 -28.41
C VAL A 621 -41.05 1.83 -29.53
N THR A 622 -41.84 0.81 -29.23
CA THR A 622 -42.27 -0.18 -30.22
C THR A 622 -42.85 0.49 -31.48
N PRO A 623 -42.41 0.10 -32.69
CA PRO A 623 -42.92 0.71 -33.92
C PRO A 623 -44.36 0.31 -34.23
N ASN A 624 -44.89 -0.72 -33.55
CA ASN A 624 -46.26 -1.20 -33.72
C ASN A 624 -47.24 -0.28 -32.97
N LYS A 625 -47.73 0.74 -33.67
CA LYS A 625 -48.69 1.73 -33.14
C LYS A 625 -50.00 1.09 -32.69
N ASP A 626 -50.50 0.10 -33.43
CA ASP A 626 -51.77 -0.57 -33.13
C ASP A 626 -51.67 -1.36 -31.82
N TYR A 627 -50.54 -2.04 -31.59
CA TYR A 627 -50.26 -2.72 -30.32
C TYR A 627 -50.18 -1.73 -29.16
N LEU A 628 -49.43 -0.62 -29.32
CA LEU A 628 -49.31 0.40 -28.28
C LEU A 628 -50.67 1.00 -27.92
N GLN A 629 -51.47 1.34 -28.94
CA GLN A 629 -52.81 1.90 -28.76
C GLN A 629 -53.73 0.89 -28.06
N SER A 630 -53.70 -0.39 -28.46
CA SER A 630 -54.55 -1.42 -27.86
C SER A 630 -54.29 -1.63 -26.36
N ILE A 631 -53.02 -1.53 -25.92
CA ILE A 631 -52.65 -1.66 -24.50
C ILE A 631 -53.03 -0.42 -23.69
N ILE A 632 -52.96 0.77 -24.31
CA ILE A 632 -53.40 2.00 -23.65
C ILE A 632 -54.92 2.00 -23.49
N GLU A 633 -55.66 1.55 -24.51
CA GLU A 633 -57.13 1.50 -24.51
C GLU A 633 -57.69 0.38 -23.64
N SER A 634 -57.00 -0.75 -23.49
CA SER A 634 -57.44 -1.85 -22.63
C SER A 634 -57.44 -1.51 -21.14
N GLY A 635 -56.71 -0.46 -20.73
CA GLY A 635 -56.55 -0.10 -19.32
C GLY A 635 -55.60 -1.04 -18.56
N ASP A 636 -54.83 -1.87 -19.27
CA ASP A 636 -53.88 -2.83 -18.67
C ASP A 636 -52.62 -2.17 -18.07
N LEU A 637 -52.46 -0.86 -18.26
CA LEU A 637 -51.35 -0.06 -17.74
C LEU A 637 -51.78 0.68 -16.47
N THR A 638 -50.89 0.69 -15.49
CA THR A 638 -51.02 1.52 -14.30
C THR A 638 -50.97 3.01 -14.66
N LYS A 639 -51.44 3.86 -13.74
CA LYS A 639 -51.37 5.32 -13.89
C LYS A 639 -49.94 5.83 -14.07
N LEU A 640 -48.95 5.15 -13.48
CA LEU A 640 -47.54 5.54 -13.60
C LEU A 640 -46.94 5.11 -14.94
N GLU A 641 -47.23 3.90 -15.40
CA GLU A 641 -46.82 3.42 -16.73
C GLU A 641 -47.40 4.28 -17.86
N THR A 642 -48.67 4.68 -17.74
CA THR A 642 -49.31 5.57 -18.73
C THR A 642 -48.63 6.94 -18.77
N ARG A 643 -48.29 7.50 -17.60
CA ARG A 643 -47.51 8.75 -17.50
C ARG A 643 -46.12 8.58 -18.14
N LEU A 644 -45.41 7.50 -17.84
CA LEU A 644 -44.11 7.16 -18.44
C LEU A 644 -44.18 7.08 -19.96
N ILE A 645 -45.17 6.37 -20.52
CA ILE A 645 -45.34 6.27 -21.98
C ILE A 645 -45.57 7.63 -22.59
N ASN A 646 -46.38 8.50 -21.97
CA ASN A 646 -46.63 9.85 -22.48
C ASN A 646 -45.35 10.70 -22.50
N VAL A 647 -44.55 10.64 -21.43
CA VAL A 647 -43.24 11.31 -21.34
C VAL A 647 -42.28 10.79 -22.41
N ILE A 648 -42.12 9.47 -22.50
CA ILE A 648 -41.26 8.82 -23.49
C ILE A 648 -41.72 9.13 -24.92
N SER A 649 -43.04 9.13 -25.17
CA SER A 649 -43.61 9.50 -26.47
C SER A 649 -43.34 10.96 -26.81
N ALA A 650 -43.38 11.87 -25.84
CA ALA A 650 -43.02 13.27 -26.04
C ALA A 650 -41.54 13.43 -26.36
N MET A 651 -40.65 12.76 -25.62
CA MET A 651 -39.21 12.76 -25.88
C MET A 651 -38.87 12.20 -27.25
N THR A 652 -39.60 11.16 -27.67
CA THR A 652 -39.33 10.46 -28.93
C THR A 652 -39.86 11.14 -30.19
N LYS A 653 -40.70 12.18 -30.05
CA LYS A 653 -41.12 13.04 -31.17
C LYS A 653 -39.93 13.76 -31.82
N LEU A 654 -38.94 14.14 -31.02
CA LEU A 654 -37.74 14.86 -31.49
C LEU A 654 -36.61 13.88 -31.82
N ASN A 655 -36.37 12.89 -30.95
CA ASN A 655 -35.31 11.90 -31.11
C ASN A 655 -35.90 10.49 -31.06
N LYS A 656 -35.75 9.69 -32.12
CA LYS A 656 -36.30 8.31 -32.15
C LYS A 656 -35.85 7.41 -30.98
N ARG A 657 -34.77 7.79 -30.31
CA ARG A 657 -34.14 7.06 -29.20
C ARG A 657 -34.10 7.93 -27.94
N PHE A 658 -34.23 7.28 -26.78
CA PHE A 658 -34.13 7.91 -25.46
C PHE A 658 -33.34 7.01 -24.50
N THR A 659 -32.79 7.54 -23.40
CA THR A 659 -32.17 6.69 -22.35
C THR A 659 -33.12 6.57 -21.16
N LEU A 660 -33.07 5.45 -20.43
CA LEU A 660 -33.93 5.27 -19.24
C LEU A 660 -33.69 6.39 -18.21
N ARG A 661 -32.44 6.81 -18.02
CA ARG A 661 -32.06 7.94 -17.16
C ARG A 661 -32.75 9.25 -17.56
N SER A 662 -32.85 9.51 -18.86
CA SER A 662 -33.53 10.72 -19.35
C SER A 662 -35.04 10.66 -19.12
N ALA A 663 -35.63 9.46 -19.19
CA ALA A 663 -37.06 9.25 -18.94
C ALA A 663 -37.40 9.38 -17.45
N THR A 664 -36.57 8.83 -16.55
CA THR A 664 -36.79 8.95 -15.09
C THR A 664 -36.66 10.39 -14.61
N ALA A 665 -35.70 11.15 -15.14
CA ALA A 665 -35.46 12.54 -14.74
C ALA A 665 -36.61 13.51 -15.07
N GLN A 666 -37.52 13.13 -15.99
CA GLN A 666 -38.64 13.96 -16.42
C GLN A 666 -39.95 13.67 -15.66
N ILE A 667 -39.91 12.76 -14.67
CA ILE A 667 -41.09 12.35 -13.93
C ILE A 667 -40.98 12.82 -12.48
N GLU A 668 -41.89 13.71 -12.11
CA GLU A 668 -42.09 14.14 -10.72
C GLU A 668 -42.84 13.05 -9.94
N GLU A 669 -42.14 12.00 -9.51
CA GLU A 669 -42.66 10.98 -8.60
C GLU A 669 -41.71 10.85 -7.41
N LYS A 670 -42.24 10.93 -6.18
CA LYS A 670 -41.42 10.99 -4.96
C LYS A 670 -40.65 9.71 -4.69
N ASN A 671 -41.18 8.57 -5.17
CA ASN A 671 -40.56 7.27 -5.02
C ASN A 671 -39.97 6.81 -6.36
N GLU A 672 -38.66 6.97 -6.52
CA GLU A 672 -37.91 6.58 -7.72
C GLU A 672 -38.06 5.08 -8.05
N ASP A 673 -38.21 4.23 -7.03
CA ASP A 673 -38.27 2.78 -7.21
C ASP A 673 -39.53 2.35 -7.97
N LEU A 674 -40.66 3.04 -7.75
CA LEU A 674 -41.90 2.80 -8.50
C LEU A 674 -41.75 3.17 -9.98
N VAL A 675 -40.96 4.21 -10.30
CA VAL A 675 -40.69 4.63 -11.68
C VAL A 675 -39.84 3.58 -12.39
N LEU A 676 -38.83 3.05 -11.70
CA LEU A 676 -37.96 1.99 -12.23
C LEU A 676 -38.72 0.67 -12.42
N GLU A 677 -39.60 0.29 -11.49
CA GLU A 677 -40.49 -0.87 -11.63
C GLU A 677 -41.40 -0.74 -12.86
N ALA A 678 -42.01 0.43 -13.04
CA ALA A 678 -42.87 0.70 -14.19
C ALA A 678 -42.08 0.65 -15.51
N LEU A 679 -40.86 1.22 -15.55
CA LEU A 679 -39.98 1.09 -16.72
C LEU A 679 -39.63 -0.37 -17.03
N ASN A 680 -39.30 -1.17 -16.01
CA ASN A 680 -39.02 -2.59 -16.19
C ASN A 680 -40.23 -3.33 -16.77
N THR A 681 -41.44 -3.01 -16.30
CA THR A 681 -42.68 -3.59 -16.83
C THR A 681 -42.91 -3.22 -18.29
N LEU A 682 -42.61 -1.97 -18.68
CA LEU A 682 -42.67 -1.53 -20.09
C LEU A 682 -41.64 -2.26 -20.97
N VAL A 683 -40.44 -2.54 -20.47
CA VAL A 683 -39.43 -3.37 -21.16
C VAL A 683 -39.92 -4.81 -21.31
N ALA A 684 -40.42 -5.42 -20.23
CA ALA A 684 -40.92 -6.80 -20.22
C ALA A 684 -42.09 -7.00 -21.20
N ARG A 685 -43.00 -6.01 -21.30
CA ARG A 685 -44.12 -5.99 -22.25
C ARG A 685 -43.70 -5.62 -23.69
N LYS A 686 -42.41 -5.38 -23.93
CA LYS A 686 -41.84 -4.95 -25.22
C LYS A 686 -42.48 -3.67 -25.77
N ILE A 687 -42.93 -2.80 -24.87
CA ILE A 687 -43.46 -1.47 -25.22
C ILE A 687 -42.30 -0.54 -25.53
N ILE A 688 -41.24 -0.63 -24.73
CA ILE A 688 -39.93 -0.02 -25.01
C ILE A 688 -38.91 -1.13 -25.22
N ILE A 689 -38.05 -0.95 -26.22
CA ILE A 689 -37.17 -2.01 -26.71
C ILE A 689 -35.75 -1.46 -26.78
N SER A 690 -34.81 -2.17 -26.15
CA SER A 690 -33.39 -1.90 -26.34
C SER A 690 -32.96 -2.47 -27.70
N PRO A 691 -32.27 -1.70 -28.58
CA PRO A 691 -31.76 -2.18 -29.87
C PRO A 691 -30.95 -3.48 -29.75
N TYR A 692 -30.22 -3.62 -28.65
CA TYR A 692 -29.43 -4.82 -28.33
C TYR A 692 -30.30 -6.08 -28.18
N SER A 693 -31.49 -5.95 -27.58
CA SER A 693 -32.43 -7.07 -27.42
C SER A 693 -33.03 -7.55 -28.74
N GLN A 694 -33.16 -6.65 -29.73
CA GLN A 694 -33.63 -7.00 -31.07
C GLN A 694 -32.59 -7.82 -31.82
N GLU A 695 -31.32 -7.45 -31.73
CA GLU A 695 -30.22 -8.17 -32.40
C GLU A 695 -30.08 -9.61 -31.86
N ILE A 696 -30.22 -9.79 -30.54
CA ILE A 696 -30.22 -11.12 -29.91
C ILE A 696 -31.43 -11.95 -30.38
N SER A 697 -32.60 -11.34 -30.43
CA SER A 697 -33.85 -12.01 -30.84
C SER A 697 -33.82 -12.41 -32.32
N GLN A 698 -33.28 -11.57 -33.20
CA GLN A 698 -33.10 -11.86 -34.62
C GLN A 698 -32.10 -13.00 -34.83
N LYS A 699 -30.92 -12.96 -34.19
CA LYS A 699 -29.93 -14.04 -34.26
C LYS A 699 -30.47 -15.38 -33.72
N LYS A 700 -31.31 -15.35 -32.67
CA LYS A 700 -31.97 -16.57 -32.15
C LYS A 700 -32.96 -17.14 -33.15
N LYS A 701 -33.76 -16.29 -33.83
CA LYS A 701 -34.64 -16.71 -34.92
C LYS A 701 -33.86 -17.27 -36.10
N GLU A 702 -32.78 -16.62 -36.53
CA GLU A 702 -31.92 -17.12 -37.61
C GLU A 702 -31.23 -18.44 -37.26
N ARG A 703 -30.78 -18.62 -36.01
CA ARG A 703 -30.17 -19.89 -35.55
C ARG A 703 -31.20 -21.01 -35.48
N ASN A 704 -32.42 -20.73 -35.02
CA ASN A 704 -33.52 -21.69 -35.04
C ASN A 704 -33.91 -22.05 -36.47
N LEU A 705 -34.02 -21.07 -37.37
CA LEU A 705 -34.29 -21.30 -38.80
C LEU A 705 -33.18 -22.12 -39.47
N LYS A 706 -31.90 -21.85 -39.17
CA LYS A 706 -30.76 -22.67 -39.67
C LYS A 706 -30.76 -24.09 -39.11
N ASN A 707 -31.19 -24.27 -37.86
CA ASN A 707 -31.30 -25.59 -37.25
C ASN A 707 -32.51 -26.37 -37.78
N GLU A 708 -33.61 -25.69 -38.13
CA GLU A 708 -34.76 -26.27 -38.83
C GLU A 708 -34.45 -26.59 -40.29
N LEU A 709 -33.65 -25.78 -40.99
CA LEU A 709 -33.19 -26.05 -42.37
C LEU A 709 -32.12 -27.15 -42.45
N LYS A 710 -31.44 -27.46 -41.33
CA LYS A 710 -30.47 -28.57 -41.22
C LYS A 710 -31.11 -29.90 -40.81
N LYS A 711 -32.31 -29.86 -40.22
CA LYS A 711 -33.13 -31.03 -39.93
C LYS A 711 -33.97 -31.36 -41.16
#